data_AF-A0A971UE68-F1
#
_entry.id   AF-A0A971UE68-F1
#
_cell.length_a   1.000
_cell.length_b   1.000
_cell.length_c   1.000
_cell.angle_alpha   90.00
_cell.angle_beta   90.00
_cell.angle_gamma   90.00
#
_symmetry.space_group_name_H-M   'P 1'
#
loop_
_entity.id
_entity.type
_entity.pdbx_description
1 polymer ?
#
loop_
_entity_poly.entity_id
_entity_poly.type
_entity_poly.pdbx_seq_one_letter_code
_entity_poly.pdbx_strand_id
1 'polypeptide(L)'
;MSTRQSPWPLLLTASLLLLASGIPALALADTKTTDTKTLVSFATGFDVDTLTVQDARPAIVSSGEGSVLQVATGQADPWPGIAIQAPGGGWDLSAFVQIELTVKNVADHPVRVHLRVDCPGGDGEQNSVTSDVMLVPGETRQLSVPLRRRLPAQLADQLFGMRGFPGGCVKEGGLDVTQITKLIVFLNHPTTDNTFQLGDIRATGTYEDGGWASLAPDEFFPLIDRFGQFRHTDWPGKTHSDEELHAALEQELADLQAQPGPADWNQYGGWAAGPQLPATGFFYATKHADKWWLVDPEGRLFWSHGVDCVGFGNGITPITDREHYFAELPDAGSPAASYYGTGSWAPHNYYENRGEYRTFNFQTANLLRKFGEDWLPQCADIAHRRLRAWSMNTIANWSDPRIYAQRRTPYVVSASSGGAKPIEVSTGYWGKLPDPFDPSFRAALERRMESERSTSAGDPFCIGYFVDNELGWGDELSLANAALASPPEQAAKRVFLTDLEQKYETIDRLNAAWGTDHASWQALLDHRSPPDATRARAELQSFYTRIAEEYFRICREVVKQVAPDQLYLGCRFAWVNDRVARAAAKYCDVIGYNLYETDVRHFRLPEGLDRPVIIGEFHFGALDRGMFHTGLRPTASQQARADAYRSYVTGALNNPCLVGTHWFQYSDQATTGRGDGENYQIGLVDICDRPYPETIEAVREVGAQMYRTRLDAP
;
A
#
# COMPACT_ATOMS: atom_id res chain seq x y z
N MET A 1 53.11 24.95 -54.28
CA MET A 1 54.19 25.96 -54.26
C MET A 1 53.88 26.89 -53.08
N SER A 2 54.60 26.74 -51.95
CA SER A 2 55.76 27.59 -51.57
C SER A 2 55.35 29.07 -51.50
N THR A 3 55.51 29.85 -50.43
CA THR A 3 56.27 29.72 -49.18
C THR A 3 55.90 30.90 -48.27
N ARG A 4 56.03 30.67 -46.96
CA ARG A 4 56.10 31.59 -45.80
C ARG A 4 56.65 32.99 -46.08
N GLN A 5 56.18 33.98 -45.31
CA GLN A 5 57.01 34.72 -44.33
C GLN A 5 56.15 35.64 -43.43
N SER A 6 56.43 35.55 -42.12
CA SER A 6 56.04 36.48 -41.05
C SER A 6 57.19 37.48 -40.85
N PRO A 7 56.97 38.69 -40.30
CA PRO A 7 57.18 38.84 -38.84
C PRO A 7 56.23 39.85 -38.14
N TRP A 8 55.96 39.58 -36.85
CA TRP A 8 55.46 40.51 -35.81
C TRP A 8 56.63 41.37 -35.26
N PRO A 9 56.49 42.42 -34.40
CA PRO A 9 55.36 42.72 -33.48
C PRO A 9 55.02 44.22 -33.27
N LEU A 10 53.86 44.53 -32.65
CA LEU A 10 53.74 45.44 -31.49
C LEU A 10 52.28 45.65 -31.03
N LEU A 11 52.08 45.29 -29.76
CA LEU A 11 51.07 45.66 -28.76
C LEU A 11 50.13 46.84 -29.08
N LEU A 12 48.82 46.56 -29.03
CA LEU A 12 47.82 47.50 -28.53
C LEU A 12 46.75 46.70 -27.77
N THR A 13 46.60 47.08 -26.50
CA THR A 13 45.74 46.55 -25.46
C THR A 13 44.26 46.79 -25.76
N ALA A 14 43.46 45.73 -25.80
CA ALA A 14 42.01 45.79 -25.62
C ALA A 14 41.61 44.66 -24.66
N SER A 15 41.05 45.08 -23.53
CA SER A 15 40.61 44.25 -22.41
C SER A 15 39.55 43.24 -22.85
N LEU A 16 39.86 41.94 -22.76
CA LEU A 16 38.85 40.88 -22.72
C LEU A 16 38.41 40.68 -21.27
N LEU A 17 37.18 41.11 -20.98
CA LEU A 17 36.41 40.62 -19.84
C LEU A 17 36.09 39.14 -20.08
N LEU A 18 36.80 38.25 -19.39
CA LEU A 18 36.33 36.90 -19.11
C LEU A 18 35.12 37.02 -18.16
N LEU A 19 33.92 36.97 -18.71
CA LEU A 19 32.72 36.64 -17.95
C LEU A 19 32.81 35.15 -17.60
N ALA A 20 33.37 34.85 -16.42
CA ALA A 20 33.17 33.59 -15.74
C ALA A 20 31.69 33.52 -15.32
N SER A 21 30.85 32.96 -16.18
CA SER A 21 29.51 32.53 -15.80
C SER A 21 29.66 31.34 -14.86
N GLY A 22 29.45 31.58 -13.56
CA GLY A 22 29.42 30.53 -12.54
C GLY A 22 28.38 29.49 -12.90
N ILE A 23 28.84 28.31 -13.28
CA ILE A 23 28.06 27.08 -13.17
C ILE A 23 27.91 26.88 -11.65
N PRO A 24 26.70 26.83 -11.08
CA PRO A 24 26.56 26.41 -9.70
C PRO A 24 27.09 24.97 -9.66
N ALA A 25 28.18 24.77 -8.93
CA ALA A 25 28.62 23.43 -8.58
C ALA A 25 27.39 22.72 -8.01
N LEU A 26 26.92 21.65 -8.66
CA LEU A 26 26.08 20.68 -7.99
C LEU A 26 26.85 20.32 -6.73
N ALA A 27 26.32 20.73 -5.58
CA ALA A 27 26.74 20.19 -4.31
C ALA A 27 26.54 18.68 -4.46
N LEU A 28 27.66 17.96 -4.61
CA LEU A 28 27.71 16.56 -4.25
C LEU A 28 27.07 16.50 -2.88
N ALA A 29 25.95 15.79 -2.78
CA ALA A 29 25.26 15.57 -1.54
C ALA A 29 26.31 15.24 -0.49
N ASP A 30 26.43 16.08 0.54
CA ASP A 30 27.18 15.73 1.73
C ASP A 30 26.60 14.40 2.18
N THR A 31 27.36 13.32 1.97
CA THR A 31 27.11 12.05 2.62
C THR A 31 27.31 12.33 4.11
N LYS A 32 26.26 12.81 4.80
CA LYS A 32 26.18 12.72 6.25
C LYS A 32 26.56 11.29 6.57
N THR A 33 27.74 11.10 7.15
CA THR A 33 28.12 9.84 7.78
C THR A 33 27.00 9.49 8.73
N THR A 34 26.20 8.49 8.37
CA THR A 34 25.13 8.00 9.21
C THR A 34 25.77 7.49 10.50
N ASP A 35 25.33 8.05 11.63
CA ASP A 35 25.75 7.55 12.93
C ASP A 35 25.48 6.04 12.96
N THR A 36 26.53 5.27 13.24
CA THR A 36 26.48 3.81 13.26
C THR A 36 27.10 3.35 14.57
N LYS A 37 26.36 2.51 15.30
CA LYS A 37 26.83 1.86 16.53
C LYS A 37 26.73 0.36 16.38
N THR A 38 27.86 -0.33 16.34
CA THR A 38 27.87 -1.80 16.39
C THR A 38 27.32 -2.27 17.74
N LEU A 39 26.22 -3.02 17.71
CA LEU A 39 25.60 -3.61 18.90
C LEU A 39 26.19 -4.99 19.18
N VAL A 40 26.40 -5.78 18.13
CA VAL A 40 26.92 -7.15 18.18
C VAL A 40 27.85 -7.35 16.99
N SER A 41 29.05 -7.86 17.24
CA SER A 41 29.98 -8.29 16.18
C SER A 41 30.15 -9.80 16.23
N PHE A 42 29.96 -10.47 15.10
CA PHE A 42 30.11 -11.92 14.94
C PHE A 42 31.51 -12.29 14.41
N ALA A 43 32.52 -11.50 14.78
CA ALA A 43 33.91 -11.75 14.43
C ALA A 43 34.43 -13.09 15.01
N THR A 44 35.59 -13.53 14.50
CA THR A 44 36.28 -14.72 14.99
C THR A 44 36.53 -14.60 16.51
N GLY A 45 35.90 -15.46 17.31
CA GLY A 45 35.98 -15.45 18.77
C GLY A 45 34.71 -15.01 19.51
N PHE A 46 33.62 -14.67 18.79
CA PHE A 46 32.31 -14.49 19.42
C PHE A 46 31.87 -15.78 20.15
N ASP A 47 31.48 -15.65 21.41
CA ASP A 47 31.04 -16.77 22.25
C ASP A 47 29.55 -17.06 22.01
N VAL A 48 29.28 -18.10 21.21
CA VAL A 48 27.91 -18.52 20.87
C VAL A 48 27.12 -19.04 22.07
N ASP A 49 27.79 -19.45 23.15
CA ASP A 49 27.11 -19.95 24.36
C ASP A 49 26.44 -18.82 25.17
N THR A 50 26.72 -17.56 24.83
CA THR A 50 26.01 -16.39 25.37
C THR A 50 24.61 -16.21 24.78
N LEU A 51 24.30 -16.89 23.67
CA LEU A 51 23.00 -16.83 23.01
C LEU A 51 21.97 -17.68 23.75
N THR A 52 20.76 -17.15 23.89
CA THR A 52 19.60 -18.01 24.21
C THR A 52 19.15 -18.69 22.92
N VAL A 53 18.97 -20.00 22.96
CA VAL A 53 18.71 -20.82 21.76
C VAL A 53 17.38 -21.54 21.92
N GLN A 54 16.55 -21.51 20.88
CA GLN A 54 15.25 -22.19 20.82
C GLN A 54 15.20 -22.98 19.52
N ASP A 55 15.32 -24.31 19.62
CA ASP A 55 15.38 -25.24 18.47
C ASP A 55 16.31 -24.75 17.32
N ALA A 56 17.50 -24.27 17.71
CA ALA A 56 18.51 -23.79 16.78
C ALA A 56 19.92 -24.23 17.19
N ARG A 57 20.87 -24.07 16.27
CA ARG A 57 22.29 -24.41 16.45
C ARG A 57 23.15 -23.30 15.86
N PRO A 58 23.54 -22.30 16.66
CA PRO A 58 24.42 -21.22 16.20
C PRO A 58 25.88 -21.69 16.07
N ALA A 59 26.58 -21.22 15.04
CA ALA A 59 28.01 -21.44 14.86
C ALA A 59 28.66 -20.27 14.11
N ILE A 60 29.87 -19.87 14.52
CA ILE A 60 30.67 -18.90 13.75
C ILE A 60 31.33 -19.61 12.57
N VAL A 61 31.10 -19.09 11.36
CA VAL A 61 31.67 -19.63 10.12
C VAL A 61 32.41 -18.55 9.35
N SER A 62 33.45 -18.93 8.61
CA SER A 62 34.15 -18.00 7.71
C SER A 62 33.27 -17.68 6.50
N SER A 63 33.13 -16.40 6.19
CA SER A 63 32.57 -15.89 4.95
C SER A 63 33.69 -15.22 4.14
N GLY A 64 33.53 -15.06 2.83
CA GLY A 64 34.54 -14.41 1.97
C GLY A 64 34.92 -12.98 2.40
N GLU A 65 34.12 -12.35 3.27
CA GLU A 65 34.31 -10.99 3.79
C GLU A 65 34.64 -10.93 5.30
N GLY A 66 34.72 -12.08 6.00
CA GLY A 66 34.98 -12.11 7.44
C GLY A 66 34.47 -13.37 8.14
N SER A 67 33.92 -13.21 9.34
CA SER A 67 33.19 -14.26 10.06
C SER A 67 31.72 -13.84 10.22
N VAL A 68 30.81 -14.81 10.12
CA VAL A 68 29.36 -14.59 10.27
C VAL A 68 28.78 -15.62 11.22
N LEU A 69 27.62 -15.32 11.79
CA LEU A 69 26.87 -16.28 12.61
C LEU A 69 25.94 -17.10 11.72
N GLN A 70 26.23 -18.39 11.57
CA GLN A 70 25.31 -19.34 10.94
C GLN A 70 24.33 -19.87 11.98
N VAL A 71 23.04 -19.89 11.66
CA VAL A 71 21.97 -20.42 12.50
C VAL A 71 21.27 -21.52 11.71
N ALA A 72 21.35 -22.76 12.20
CA ALA A 72 20.56 -23.88 11.71
C ALA A 72 19.37 -24.12 12.65
N THR A 73 18.14 -24.15 12.15
CA THR A 73 16.91 -24.29 12.95
C THR A 73 16.16 -25.58 12.61
N GLY A 74 15.46 -26.15 13.60
CA GLY A 74 14.56 -27.29 13.43
C GLY A 74 13.09 -26.87 13.20
N GLN A 75 12.19 -27.80 13.51
CA GLN A 75 10.72 -27.69 13.37
C GLN A 75 9.98 -28.05 14.68
N ALA A 76 10.72 -28.32 15.77
CA ALA A 76 10.14 -28.74 17.04
C ALA A 76 9.50 -27.57 17.78
N ASP A 77 9.93 -26.35 17.48
CA ASP A 77 9.40 -25.12 18.06
C ASP A 77 8.67 -24.28 17.00
N PRO A 78 7.55 -23.61 17.35
CA PRO A 78 6.89 -22.66 16.45
C PRO A 78 7.72 -21.42 16.08
N TRP A 79 8.71 -21.04 16.91
CA TRP A 79 9.57 -19.87 16.67
C TRP A 79 11.05 -20.20 16.89
N PRO A 80 11.64 -21.12 16.10
CA PRO A 80 13.00 -21.52 16.32
C PRO A 80 13.96 -20.39 15.91
N GLY A 81 15.03 -20.22 16.68
CA GLY A 81 15.95 -19.12 16.51
C GLY A 81 16.89 -18.89 17.69
N ILE A 82 17.41 -17.67 17.74
CA ILE A 82 18.35 -17.20 18.77
C ILE A 82 17.88 -15.88 19.36
N ALA A 83 18.25 -15.64 20.62
CA ALA A 83 18.11 -14.34 21.25
C ALA A 83 19.43 -13.86 21.86
N ILE A 84 19.70 -12.57 21.69
CA ILE A 84 20.88 -11.87 22.16
C ILE A 84 20.44 -10.90 23.23
N GLN A 85 20.99 -11.04 24.44
CA GLN A 85 20.75 -10.13 25.55
C GLN A 85 21.68 -8.92 25.47
N ALA A 86 21.17 -7.74 25.78
CA ALA A 86 21.97 -6.53 25.83
C ALA A 86 23.02 -6.62 26.96
N PRO A 87 24.30 -6.32 26.69
CA PRO A 87 25.31 -6.25 27.74
C PRO A 87 24.96 -5.14 28.73
N GLY A 88 25.19 -5.37 30.03
CA GLY A 88 24.93 -4.37 31.06
C GLY A 88 23.45 -4.04 31.32
N GLY A 89 22.51 -4.82 30.76
CA GLY A 89 21.08 -4.69 31.04
C GLY A 89 20.30 -3.77 30.08
N GLY A 90 20.97 -3.18 29.08
CA GLY A 90 20.28 -2.44 28.02
C GLY A 90 21.21 -1.62 27.13
N TRP A 91 20.81 -1.39 25.88
CA TRP A 91 21.38 -0.37 25.01
C TRP A 91 20.52 0.89 25.02
N ASP A 92 21.14 2.05 25.26
CA ASP A 92 20.55 3.33 24.85
C ASP A 92 20.78 3.54 23.36
N LEU A 93 19.67 3.55 22.61
CA LEU A 93 19.59 3.76 21.17
C LEU A 93 18.79 5.02 20.81
N SER A 94 18.62 5.96 21.74
CA SER A 94 17.81 7.17 21.55
C SER A 94 18.22 8.00 20.32
N ALA A 95 19.51 8.00 20.00
CA ALA A 95 20.10 8.71 18.88
C ALA A 95 19.88 8.05 17.50
N PHE A 96 19.33 6.83 17.44
CA PHE A 96 19.25 6.04 16.20
C PHE A 96 17.83 5.82 15.71
N VAL A 97 17.64 5.62 14.41
CA VAL A 97 16.30 5.38 13.83
C VAL A 97 15.96 3.91 13.67
N GLN A 98 16.96 3.03 13.56
CA GLN A 98 16.74 1.61 13.29
C GLN A 98 17.90 0.72 13.75
N ILE A 99 17.65 -0.59 13.76
CA ILE A 99 18.64 -1.66 13.93
C ILE A 99 18.70 -2.48 12.64
N GLU A 100 19.89 -2.82 12.17
CA GLU A 100 20.10 -3.53 10.90
C GLU A 100 21.10 -4.68 11.04
N LEU A 101 20.92 -5.69 10.18
CA LEU A 101 21.91 -6.71 9.89
C LEU A 101 21.78 -7.23 8.46
N THR A 102 22.81 -7.92 7.98
CA THR A 102 22.73 -8.67 6.72
C THR A 102 22.31 -10.10 6.99
N VAL A 103 21.38 -10.63 6.19
CA VAL A 103 20.92 -12.02 6.24
C VAL A 103 21.24 -12.69 4.91
N LYS A 104 21.80 -13.90 4.95
CA LYS A 104 22.00 -14.75 3.78
C LYS A 104 21.29 -16.08 3.93
N ASN A 105 20.53 -16.46 2.92
CA ASN A 105 19.90 -17.77 2.86
C ASN A 105 20.89 -18.82 2.33
N VAL A 106 21.16 -19.86 3.13
CA VAL A 106 22.05 -20.97 2.78
C VAL A 106 21.26 -22.26 2.52
N ALA A 107 19.95 -22.26 2.80
CA ALA A 107 19.07 -23.35 2.45
C ALA A 107 18.87 -23.43 0.93
N ASP A 108 18.38 -24.58 0.46
CA ASP A 108 18.04 -24.87 -0.93
C ASP A 108 16.62 -24.41 -1.31
N HIS A 109 15.90 -23.80 -0.37
CA HIS A 109 14.55 -23.25 -0.53
C HIS A 109 14.45 -21.83 0.06
N PRO A 110 13.40 -21.04 -0.27
CA PRO A 110 13.23 -19.70 0.28
C PRO A 110 13.02 -19.70 1.80
N VAL A 111 13.61 -18.72 2.49
CA VAL A 111 13.53 -18.59 3.95
C VAL A 111 13.11 -17.16 4.30
N ARG A 112 12.12 -17.04 5.20
CA ARG A 112 11.73 -15.75 5.79
C ARG A 112 12.32 -15.62 7.19
N VAL A 113 13.27 -14.70 7.34
CA VAL A 113 13.97 -14.47 8.60
C VAL A 113 13.40 -13.21 9.26
N HIS A 114 13.02 -13.33 10.53
CA HIS A 114 12.51 -12.22 11.34
C HIS A 114 13.59 -11.70 12.29
N LEU A 115 13.65 -10.39 12.51
CA LEU A 115 14.38 -9.74 13.59
C LEU A 115 13.37 -9.01 14.47
N ARG A 116 13.41 -9.27 15.78
CA ARG A 116 12.61 -8.59 16.78
C ARG A 116 13.50 -7.86 17.78
N VAL A 117 13.07 -6.67 18.16
CA VAL A 117 13.72 -5.77 19.12
C VAL A 117 12.78 -5.59 20.30
N ASP A 118 13.24 -5.95 21.50
CA ASP A 118 12.47 -5.81 22.74
C ASP A 118 13.11 -4.76 23.66
N CYS A 119 12.28 -3.98 24.36
CA CYS A 119 12.66 -3.21 25.55
C CYS A 119 12.08 -3.89 26.81
N PRO A 120 12.21 -3.34 28.04
CA PRO A 120 11.69 -3.98 29.25
C PRO A 120 10.21 -4.34 29.12
N GLY A 121 9.86 -5.59 29.45
CA GLY A 121 8.49 -6.09 29.32
C GLY A 121 8.08 -6.48 27.90
N GLY A 122 9.03 -6.61 26.96
CA GLY A 122 8.76 -7.11 25.61
C GLY A 122 8.24 -8.55 25.60
N ASP A 123 7.10 -8.77 24.95
CA ASP A 123 6.44 -10.07 24.82
C ASP A 123 6.25 -10.53 23.36
N GLY A 124 6.64 -9.69 22.39
CA GLY A 124 6.42 -9.90 20.96
C GLY A 124 5.32 -9.03 20.36
N GLU A 125 4.51 -8.38 21.19
CA GLU A 125 3.44 -7.47 20.79
C GLU A 125 3.61 -6.10 21.47
N GLN A 126 3.66 -6.08 22.79
CA GLN A 126 3.95 -4.88 23.58
C GLN A 126 5.46 -4.74 23.77
N ASN A 127 5.95 -3.50 23.81
CA ASN A 127 7.37 -3.20 24.04
C ASN A 127 8.32 -3.95 23.08
N SER A 128 7.82 -4.29 21.88
CA SER A 128 8.47 -5.18 20.92
C SER A 128 8.19 -4.69 19.50
N VAL A 129 9.21 -4.65 18.64
CA VAL A 129 9.04 -4.33 17.22
C VAL A 129 9.73 -5.42 16.39
N THR A 130 9.00 -5.99 15.43
CA THR A 130 9.50 -7.04 14.54
C THR A 130 9.50 -6.56 13.09
N SER A 131 10.53 -6.94 12.33
CA SER A 131 10.53 -6.86 10.86
C SER A 131 11.10 -8.15 10.28
N ASP A 132 10.88 -8.39 8.99
CA ASP A 132 11.33 -9.61 8.33
C ASP A 132 11.78 -9.37 6.90
N VAL A 133 12.50 -10.34 6.36
CA VAL A 133 12.88 -10.39 4.95
C VAL A 133 12.77 -11.82 4.43
N MET A 134 12.14 -11.96 3.26
CA MET A 134 12.13 -13.20 2.49
C MET A 134 13.36 -13.24 1.58
N LEU A 135 14.08 -14.36 1.57
CA LEU A 135 15.26 -14.58 0.75
C LEU A 135 15.14 -15.88 -0.05
N VAL A 136 15.45 -15.84 -1.35
CA VAL A 136 15.61 -17.08 -2.15
C VAL A 136 16.96 -17.75 -1.89
N PRO A 137 17.17 -19.03 -2.28
CA PRO A 137 18.45 -19.73 -2.04
C PRO A 137 19.68 -18.94 -2.52
N GLY A 138 20.67 -18.79 -1.64
CA GLY A 138 21.92 -18.08 -1.91
C GLY A 138 21.83 -16.55 -1.84
N GLU A 139 20.64 -15.98 -1.74
CA GLU A 139 20.43 -14.54 -1.69
C GLU A 139 20.93 -13.94 -0.37
N THR A 140 21.45 -12.72 -0.45
CA THR A 140 21.85 -11.92 0.71
C THR A 140 21.09 -10.59 0.68
N ARG A 141 20.40 -10.24 1.77
CA ARG A 141 19.64 -9.00 1.91
C ARG A 141 19.91 -8.32 3.25
N GLN A 142 19.69 -7.01 3.31
CA GLN A 142 19.62 -6.29 4.57
C GLN A 142 18.26 -6.51 5.22
N LEU A 143 18.25 -6.73 6.54
CA LEU A 143 17.08 -6.76 7.40
C LEU A 143 17.18 -5.60 8.38
N SER A 144 16.24 -4.65 8.30
CA SER A 144 16.21 -3.45 9.15
C SER A 144 14.91 -3.42 9.96
N VAL A 145 15.02 -3.19 11.26
CA VAL A 145 13.90 -2.99 12.20
C VAL A 145 13.88 -1.53 12.65
N PRO A 146 12.81 -0.76 12.36
CA PRO A 146 12.69 0.60 12.83
C PRO A 146 12.52 0.66 14.34
N LEU A 147 13.21 1.61 14.99
CA LEU A 147 13.04 1.89 16.42
C LEU A 147 11.76 2.73 16.63
N ARG A 148 10.60 2.10 16.46
CA ARG A 148 9.29 2.74 16.67
C ARG A 148 9.12 3.07 18.15
N ARG A 149 9.14 4.37 18.47
CA ARG A 149 9.12 4.88 19.85
C ARG A 149 7.72 4.85 20.44
N ARG A 150 7.64 4.63 21.75
CA ARG A 150 6.44 4.96 22.51
C ARG A 150 6.23 6.47 22.51
N LEU A 151 4.97 6.89 22.49
CA LEU A 151 4.62 8.29 22.61
C LEU A 151 5.06 8.87 23.97
N PRO A 152 5.54 10.13 24.05
CA PRO A 152 5.86 10.77 25.31
C PRO A 152 4.65 10.79 26.24
N ALA A 153 4.87 10.40 27.50
CA ALA A 153 3.78 10.17 28.46
C ALA A 153 2.94 11.44 28.69
N GLN A 154 3.56 12.62 28.68
CA GLN A 154 2.87 13.89 28.87
C GLN A 154 1.94 14.27 27.71
N LEU A 155 2.12 13.70 26.52
CA LEU A 155 1.28 13.95 25.34
C LEU A 155 0.28 12.81 25.06
N ALA A 156 0.46 11.65 25.69
CA ALA A 156 -0.22 10.41 25.32
C ALA A 156 -1.75 10.43 25.45
N ASP A 157 -2.28 11.21 26.39
CA ASP A 157 -3.72 11.31 26.62
C ASP A 157 -4.41 12.28 25.66
N GLN A 158 -3.68 13.28 25.15
CA GLN A 158 -4.24 14.31 24.27
C GLN A 158 -4.09 13.97 22.80
N LEU A 159 -3.16 13.08 22.44
CA LEU A 159 -2.95 12.58 21.08
C LEU A 159 -3.79 11.31 20.83
N PHE A 160 -4.82 11.43 19.97
CA PHE A 160 -5.75 10.35 19.64
C PHE A 160 -6.34 10.49 18.23
N GLY A 161 -7.01 9.43 17.76
CA GLY A 161 -7.69 9.41 16.46
C GLY A 161 -6.75 9.38 15.26
N MET A 162 -5.51 8.97 15.46
CA MET A 162 -4.47 8.80 14.44
C MET A 162 -3.83 7.42 14.58
N ARG A 163 -3.30 6.85 13.50
CA ARG A 163 -2.56 5.58 13.52
C ARG A 163 -1.09 5.77 13.85
N GLY A 164 -0.46 6.84 13.36
CA GLY A 164 0.86 7.29 13.79
C GLY A 164 0.84 8.65 14.47
N PHE A 165 1.84 8.91 15.29
CA PHE A 165 2.01 10.14 16.05
C PHE A 165 3.31 10.84 15.68
N PRO A 166 3.53 12.12 16.09
CA PRO A 166 4.75 12.86 15.79
C PRO A 166 6.03 12.04 16.00
N GLY A 167 6.98 12.20 15.07
CA GLY A 167 8.24 11.45 15.05
C GLY A 167 8.11 9.95 14.78
N GLY A 168 6.98 9.47 14.25
CA GLY A 168 6.73 8.05 14.02
C GLY A 168 6.44 7.26 15.29
N CYS A 169 6.05 7.96 16.36
CA CYS A 169 5.67 7.34 17.62
C CYS A 169 4.37 6.55 17.48
N VAL A 170 4.22 5.55 18.35
CA VAL A 170 3.00 4.75 18.50
C VAL A 170 2.52 4.78 19.94
N LYS A 171 1.21 4.64 20.14
CA LYS A 171 0.60 4.61 21.48
C LYS A 171 0.74 3.23 22.13
N GLU A 172 0.61 2.17 21.34
CA GLU A 172 0.70 0.77 21.77
C GLU A 172 1.86 0.09 21.02
N GLY A 173 2.52 -0.88 21.65
CA GLY A 173 3.64 -1.62 21.04
C GLY A 173 4.96 -0.85 20.87
N GLY A 174 5.00 0.44 21.20
CA GLY A 174 6.19 1.28 21.05
C GLY A 174 7.33 0.92 22.01
N LEU A 175 8.57 1.15 21.57
CA LEU A 175 9.78 0.89 22.34
C LEU A 175 10.13 2.05 23.26
N ASP A 176 10.63 1.71 24.46
CA ASP A 176 11.53 2.57 25.23
C ASP A 176 12.95 2.41 24.67
N VAL A 177 13.31 3.30 23.75
CA VAL A 177 14.60 3.26 23.04
C VAL A 177 15.80 3.63 23.91
N THR A 178 15.57 4.13 25.13
CA THR A 178 16.64 4.39 26.11
C THR A 178 17.15 3.10 26.74
N GLN A 179 16.38 2.01 26.61
CA GLN A 179 16.68 0.72 27.22
C GLN A 179 16.25 -0.44 26.33
N ILE A 180 16.95 -0.69 25.23
CA ILE A 180 16.72 -1.92 24.44
C ILE A 180 17.41 -3.09 25.12
N THR A 181 16.68 -4.14 25.47
CA THR A 181 17.18 -5.23 26.32
C THR A 181 17.53 -6.48 25.55
N LYS A 182 16.89 -6.73 24.40
CA LYS A 182 17.01 -8.02 23.71
C LYS A 182 16.76 -7.90 22.21
N LEU A 183 17.53 -8.65 21.42
CA LEU A 183 17.34 -8.84 19.98
C LEU A 183 17.07 -10.32 19.72
N ILE A 184 16.11 -10.65 18.87
CA ILE A 184 15.71 -12.03 18.59
C ILE A 184 15.66 -12.25 17.08
N VAL A 185 16.35 -13.26 16.60
CA VAL A 185 16.30 -13.68 15.20
C VAL A 185 15.67 -15.05 15.12
N PHE A 186 14.56 -15.19 14.40
CA PHE A 186 13.75 -16.40 14.39
C PHE A 186 13.04 -16.64 13.06
N LEU A 187 12.52 -17.86 12.90
CA LEU A 187 11.58 -18.22 11.82
C LEU A 187 10.17 -18.38 12.40
N ASN A 188 9.14 -18.05 11.62
CA ASN A 188 7.75 -18.19 12.06
C ASN A 188 7.13 -19.49 11.51
N HIS A 189 6.83 -20.44 12.39
CA HIS A 189 6.23 -21.75 12.10
C HIS A 189 6.86 -22.48 10.90
N PRO A 190 8.18 -22.72 10.88
CA PRO A 190 8.80 -23.41 9.76
C PRO A 190 8.33 -24.87 9.68
N THR A 191 8.15 -25.35 8.45
CA THR A 191 7.73 -26.74 8.14
C THR A 191 8.87 -27.61 7.62
N THR A 192 10.08 -27.06 7.59
CA THR A 192 11.31 -27.70 7.14
C THR A 192 12.47 -27.21 8.00
N ASP A 193 13.57 -27.96 8.03
CA ASP A 193 14.80 -27.50 8.67
C ASP A 193 15.44 -26.42 7.80
N ASN A 194 15.99 -25.39 8.44
CA ASN A 194 16.48 -24.20 7.74
C ASN A 194 17.91 -23.86 8.16
N THR A 195 18.64 -23.16 7.29
CA THR A 195 19.96 -22.61 7.64
C THR A 195 20.16 -21.26 6.97
N PHE A 196 20.52 -20.26 7.78
CA PHE A 196 20.81 -18.90 7.33
C PHE A 196 22.03 -18.33 8.06
N GLN A 197 22.61 -17.27 7.49
CA GLN A 197 23.78 -16.59 8.05
C GLN A 197 23.45 -15.13 8.36
N LEU A 198 24.00 -14.62 9.44
CA LEU A 198 23.80 -13.28 9.96
C LEU A 198 25.13 -12.52 10.01
N GLY A 199 25.14 -11.31 9.44
CA GLY A 199 26.21 -10.33 9.63
C GLY A 199 26.06 -9.58 10.96
N ASP A 200 27.05 -8.72 11.26
CA ASP A 200 27.02 -7.86 12.45
C ASP A 200 25.73 -7.08 12.59
N ILE A 201 25.30 -6.86 13.83
CA ILE A 201 24.11 -6.08 14.15
C ILE A 201 24.51 -4.66 14.54
N ARG A 202 23.89 -3.67 13.89
CA ARG A 202 24.23 -2.24 14.06
C ARG A 202 22.97 -1.42 14.29
N ALA A 203 23.03 -0.43 15.17
CA ALA A 203 22.08 0.67 15.16
C ALA A 203 22.55 1.72 14.16
N THR A 204 21.65 2.23 13.33
CA THR A 204 21.97 3.14 12.22
C THR A 204 21.01 4.32 12.11
N GLY A 205 21.52 5.36 11.45
CA GLY A 205 20.82 6.61 11.18
C GLY A 205 20.71 7.49 12.41
N THR A 206 20.37 8.76 12.21
CA THR A 206 20.33 9.76 13.28
C THR A 206 18.88 10.17 13.53
N TYR A 207 18.42 10.05 14.78
CA TYR A 207 17.10 10.50 15.20
C TYR A 207 17.17 11.89 15.81
N GLU A 208 16.40 12.82 15.25
CA GLU A 208 16.22 14.16 15.76
C GLU A 208 14.72 14.41 15.89
N ASP A 209 14.24 14.72 17.10
CA ASP A 209 12.84 15.05 17.37
C ASP A 209 12.55 16.54 17.20
N GLY A 210 13.52 17.39 16.85
CA GLY A 210 13.32 18.84 16.77
C GLY A 210 12.85 19.48 18.09
N GLY A 211 13.04 18.81 19.24
CA GLY A 211 12.67 19.28 20.57
C GLY A 211 11.18 19.08 20.96
N TRP A 212 10.30 18.69 20.03
CA TRP A 212 8.85 18.62 20.32
C TRP A 212 8.51 17.59 21.40
N ALA A 213 9.28 16.50 21.52
CA ALA A 213 8.96 15.40 22.44
C ALA A 213 9.11 15.80 23.92
N SER A 214 9.80 16.92 24.21
CA SER A 214 9.97 17.47 25.55
C SER A 214 8.96 18.56 25.91
N LEU A 215 8.17 19.05 24.96
CA LEU A 215 7.22 20.13 25.19
C LEU A 215 6.11 19.71 26.16
N ALA A 216 5.68 20.66 27.01
CA ALA A 216 4.45 20.49 27.76
C ALA A 216 3.23 20.59 26.82
N PRO A 217 2.06 20.02 27.17
CA PRO A 217 0.91 20.02 26.28
C PRO A 217 0.45 21.42 25.82
N ASP A 218 0.52 22.42 26.68
CA ASP A 218 0.18 23.81 26.39
C ASP A 218 1.18 24.52 25.46
N GLU A 219 2.40 24.01 25.36
CA GLU A 219 3.42 24.46 24.39
C GLU A 219 3.33 23.66 23.07
N PHE A 220 2.90 22.40 23.17
CA PHE A 220 2.78 21.48 22.04
C PHE A 220 1.52 21.76 21.20
N PHE A 221 0.39 22.10 21.81
CA PHE A 221 -0.83 22.42 21.07
C PHE A 221 -0.98 23.93 20.82
N PRO A 222 -1.48 24.35 19.65
CA PRO A 222 -1.81 23.54 18.47
C PRO A 222 -0.56 22.92 17.84
N LEU A 223 -0.69 21.77 17.15
CA LEU A 223 0.43 21.07 16.50
C LEU A 223 0.39 21.12 14.96
N ILE A 224 -0.74 21.49 14.38
CA ILE A 224 -0.95 21.57 12.93
C ILE A 224 -1.03 23.03 12.49
N ASP A 225 -0.24 23.40 11.49
CA ASP A 225 -0.25 24.75 10.91
C ASP A 225 -1.44 25.00 9.95
N ARG A 226 -1.51 26.21 9.39
CA ARG A 226 -2.59 26.63 8.48
C ARG A 226 -2.67 25.83 7.17
N PHE A 227 -1.60 25.13 6.81
CA PHE A 227 -1.51 24.30 5.61
C PHE A 227 -1.81 22.82 5.89
N GLY A 228 -2.05 22.44 7.15
CA GLY A 228 -2.28 21.05 7.54
C GLY A 228 -1.00 20.27 7.84
N GLN A 229 0.14 20.94 7.96
CA GLN A 229 1.45 20.32 8.22
C GLN A 229 1.80 20.36 9.71
N PHE A 230 2.68 19.46 10.16
CA PHE A 230 3.21 19.51 11.52
C PHE A 230 4.06 20.76 11.74
N ARG A 231 3.76 21.54 12.79
CA ARG A 231 4.37 22.86 12.97
C ARG A 231 5.75 22.86 13.66
N HIS A 232 6.06 21.83 14.45
CA HIS A 232 7.21 21.87 15.39
C HIS A 232 8.54 21.41 14.78
N THR A 233 8.55 21.01 13.52
CA THR A 233 9.77 20.57 12.84
C THR A 233 9.77 21.11 11.42
N ASP A 234 10.95 21.36 10.87
CA ASP A 234 11.14 21.76 9.48
C ASP A 234 11.74 20.60 8.66
N TRP A 235 11.48 20.58 7.36
CA TRP A 235 11.98 19.54 6.45
C TRP A 235 12.12 20.07 5.03
N PRO A 236 12.97 19.44 4.19
CA PRO A 236 13.07 19.79 2.78
C PRO A 236 11.69 19.76 2.09
N GLY A 237 11.26 20.91 1.57
CA GLY A 237 10.00 21.05 0.84
C GLY A 237 8.79 21.48 1.68
N LYS A 238 8.94 21.69 3.00
CA LYS A 238 7.87 22.26 3.83
C LYS A 238 7.42 23.61 3.27
N THR A 239 6.11 23.87 3.31
CA THR A 239 5.54 25.15 2.89
C THR A 239 5.37 26.08 4.09
N HIS A 240 5.91 27.29 4.00
CA HIS A 240 5.84 28.31 5.05
C HIS A 240 4.92 29.48 4.72
N SER A 241 4.63 29.74 3.44
CA SER A 241 3.79 30.86 3.02
C SER A 241 3.03 30.58 1.72
N ASP A 242 2.06 31.46 1.42
CA ASP A 242 1.28 31.36 0.18
C ASP A 242 2.17 31.66 -1.06
N GLU A 243 3.19 32.51 -0.91
CA GLU A 243 4.19 32.78 -1.97
C GLU A 243 5.00 31.52 -2.32
N GLU A 244 5.31 30.66 -1.33
CA GLU A 244 5.98 29.39 -1.59
C GLU A 244 5.09 28.39 -2.33
N LEU A 245 3.76 28.43 -2.14
CA LEU A 245 2.83 27.65 -2.95
C LEU A 245 2.85 28.11 -4.42
N HIS A 246 2.87 29.42 -4.66
CA HIS A 246 2.95 29.98 -6.02
C HIS A 246 4.30 29.68 -6.67
N ALA A 247 5.41 29.83 -5.94
CA ALA A 247 6.74 29.47 -6.43
C ALA A 247 6.83 27.97 -6.76
N ALA A 248 6.23 27.09 -5.94
CA ALA A 248 6.17 25.67 -6.21
C ALA A 248 5.36 25.36 -7.48
N LEU A 249 4.24 26.07 -7.71
CA LEU A 249 3.47 25.95 -8.93
C LEU A 249 4.28 26.35 -10.17
N GLU A 250 4.99 27.48 -10.12
CA GLU A 250 5.83 27.93 -11.23
C GLU A 250 6.93 26.92 -11.58
N GLN A 251 7.60 26.37 -10.56
CA GLN A 251 8.62 25.32 -10.72
C GLN A 251 8.03 24.06 -11.36
N GLU A 252 6.87 23.63 -10.87
CA GLU A 252 6.16 22.45 -11.40
C GLU A 252 5.73 22.65 -12.85
N LEU A 253 5.16 23.81 -13.21
CA LEU A 253 4.75 24.11 -14.57
C LEU A 253 5.95 24.10 -15.54
N ALA A 254 7.11 24.56 -15.09
CA ALA A 254 8.35 24.49 -15.86
C ALA A 254 8.84 23.04 -16.05
N ASP A 255 8.80 22.20 -15.01
CA ASP A 255 9.13 20.76 -15.13
C ASP A 255 8.17 20.05 -16.10
N LEU A 256 6.86 20.26 -15.97
CA LEU A 256 5.85 19.68 -16.86
C LEU A 256 6.03 20.11 -18.31
N GLN A 257 6.53 21.34 -18.56
CA GLN A 257 6.85 21.80 -19.90
C GLN A 257 8.13 21.14 -20.45
N ALA A 258 9.14 20.96 -19.60
CA ALA A 258 10.40 20.32 -19.96
C ALA A 258 10.25 18.79 -20.18
N GLN A 259 9.25 18.18 -19.53
CA GLN A 259 9.00 16.74 -19.51
C GLN A 259 7.59 16.42 -20.03
N PRO A 260 7.32 16.55 -21.34
CA PRO A 260 5.96 16.36 -21.90
C PRO A 260 5.45 14.91 -21.82
N GLY A 261 6.27 13.97 -21.36
CA GLY A 261 5.97 12.55 -21.25
C GLY A 261 6.32 11.74 -22.51
N PRO A 262 5.99 10.44 -22.53
CA PRO A 262 6.39 9.54 -23.62
C PRO A 262 5.75 9.92 -24.97
N ALA A 263 6.59 10.07 -25.99
CA ALA A 263 6.17 10.41 -27.36
C ALA A 263 5.70 9.19 -28.16
N ASP A 264 6.11 7.98 -27.77
CA ASP A 264 5.75 6.72 -28.41
C ASP A 264 4.48 6.08 -27.82
N TRP A 265 3.67 6.87 -27.11
CA TRP A 265 2.36 6.48 -26.60
C TRP A 265 1.24 7.12 -27.41
N ASN A 266 0.20 6.36 -27.76
CA ASN A 266 -0.98 6.91 -28.42
C ASN A 266 -1.89 7.68 -27.42
N GLN A 267 -3.10 8.03 -27.87
CA GLN A 267 -4.08 8.77 -27.07
C GLN A 267 -4.57 7.99 -25.84
N TYR A 268 -4.53 6.66 -25.87
CA TYR A 268 -4.89 5.79 -24.76
C TYR A 268 -3.69 5.38 -23.92
N GLY A 269 -2.50 5.95 -24.16
CA GLY A 269 -1.28 5.60 -23.43
C GLY A 269 -0.70 4.23 -23.79
N GLY A 270 -1.23 3.54 -24.81
CA GLY A 270 -0.70 2.30 -25.37
C GLY A 270 0.53 2.51 -26.23
N TRP A 271 1.34 1.47 -26.41
CA TRP A 271 2.65 1.57 -27.06
C TRP A 271 2.52 1.71 -28.59
N ALA A 272 2.51 2.94 -29.08
CA ALA A 272 2.33 3.25 -30.51
C ALA A 272 3.46 2.70 -31.39
N ALA A 273 4.68 2.62 -30.88
CA ALA A 273 5.83 2.03 -31.56
C ALA A 273 5.92 0.50 -31.42
N GLY A 274 5.07 -0.09 -30.57
CA GLY A 274 5.08 -1.52 -30.27
C GLY A 274 4.23 -2.37 -31.23
N PRO A 275 4.12 -3.68 -30.94
CA PRO A 275 3.21 -4.59 -31.62
C PRO A 275 1.78 -4.06 -31.66
N GLN A 276 1.08 -4.35 -32.76
CA GLN A 276 -0.35 -4.06 -32.93
C GLN A 276 -1.13 -5.37 -33.05
N LEU A 277 -2.14 -5.50 -32.20
CA LEU A 277 -3.11 -6.58 -32.12
C LEU A 277 -4.46 -6.08 -32.68
N PRO A 278 -5.51 -6.92 -32.77
CA PRO A 278 -6.82 -6.47 -33.22
C PRO A 278 -7.36 -5.31 -32.39
N ALA A 279 -7.80 -4.24 -33.05
CA ALA A 279 -8.47 -3.10 -32.43
C ALA A 279 -9.96 -3.41 -32.25
N THR A 280 -10.44 -3.43 -31.01
CA THR A 280 -11.85 -3.72 -30.67
C THR A 280 -12.65 -2.45 -30.36
N GLY A 281 -11.98 -1.29 -30.25
CA GLY A 281 -12.58 -0.05 -29.76
C GLY A 281 -12.66 0.04 -28.23
N PHE A 282 -12.24 -1.00 -27.50
CA PHE A 282 -12.23 -1.05 -26.03
C PHE A 282 -10.99 -1.78 -25.50
N PHE A 283 -10.70 -1.61 -24.21
CA PHE A 283 -9.62 -2.36 -23.58
C PHE A 283 -9.97 -3.85 -23.48
N TYR A 284 -9.00 -4.73 -23.76
CA TYR A 284 -9.16 -6.16 -23.52
C TYR A 284 -7.86 -6.80 -23.05
N ALA A 285 -7.95 -7.98 -22.44
CA ALA A 285 -6.78 -8.73 -21.98
C ALA A 285 -6.48 -9.91 -22.92
N THR A 286 -5.21 -10.11 -23.26
CA THR A 286 -4.76 -11.26 -24.07
C THR A 286 -3.30 -11.61 -23.79
N LYS A 287 -2.86 -12.77 -24.27
CA LYS A 287 -1.44 -13.14 -24.25
C LYS A 287 -0.71 -12.64 -25.49
N HIS A 288 0.48 -12.09 -25.28
CA HIS A 288 1.44 -11.79 -26.32
C HIS A 288 2.84 -12.16 -25.83
N ALA A 289 3.55 -13.00 -26.61
CA ALA A 289 4.84 -13.58 -26.22
C ALA A 289 4.79 -14.24 -24.82
N ASP A 290 3.83 -15.16 -24.64
CA ASP A 290 3.59 -15.94 -23.40
C ASP A 290 3.30 -15.15 -22.11
N LYS A 291 3.12 -13.83 -22.22
CA LYS A 291 2.80 -12.93 -21.12
C LYS A 291 1.40 -12.35 -21.29
N TRP A 292 0.69 -12.15 -20.19
CA TRP A 292 -0.54 -11.38 -20.21
C TRP A 292 -0.26 -9.90 -20.43
N TRP A 293 -1.10 -9.28 -21.25
CA TRP A 293 -1.12 -7.86 -21.55
C TRP A 293 -2.57 -7.35 -21.54
N LEU A 294 -2.73 -6.06 -21.27
CA LEU A 294 -3.90 -5.36 -21.78
C LEU A 294 -3.60 -4.88 -23.20
N VAL A 295 -4.65 -4.63 -23.96
CA VAL A 295 -4.61 -4.04 -25.29
C VAL A 295 -5.58 -2.89 -25.29
N ASP A 296 -5.14 -1.75 -25.80
CA ASP A 296 -5.96 -0.55 -25.85
C ASP A 296 -6.98 -0.57 -27.01
N PRO A 297 -7.90 0.41 -27.08
CA PRO A 297 -8.91 0.49 -28.13
C PRO A 297 -8.39 0.45 -29.58
N GLU A 298 -7.15 0.88 -29.83
CA GLU A 298 -6.51 0.91 -31.15
C GLU A 298 -5.66 -0.34 -31.44
N GLY A 299 -5.68 -1.32 -30.53
CA GLY A 299 -4.94 -2.56 -30.66
C GLY A 299 -3.48 -2.47 -30.21
N ARG A 300 -3.05 -1.41 -29.53
CA ARG A 300 -1.67 -1.31 -29.02
C ARG A 300 -1.54 -2.02 -27.67
N LEU A 301 -0.39 -2.64 -27.45
CA LEU A 301 -0.07 -3.21 -26.14
C LEU A 301 -0.15 -2.12 -25.07
N PHE A 302 -0.82 -2.46 -23.98
CA PHE A 302 -1.07 -1.58 -22.84
C PHE A 302 -0.67 -2.26 -21.54
N TRP A 303 0.01 -1.51 -20.69
CA TRP A 303 0.31 -1.87 -19.30
C TRP A 303 -0.31 -0.79 -18.44
N SER A 304 -1.22 -1.15 -17.53
CA SER A 304 -1.93 -0.14 -16.72
C SER A 304 -1.03 0.35 -15.59
N HIS A 305 -0.37 1.48 -15.83
CA HIS A 305 0.50 2.15 -14.87
C HIS A 305 -0.24 3.35 -14.27
N GLY A 306 -0.76 3.20 -13.06
CA GLY A 306 -1.75 4.13 -12.51
C GLY A 306 -1.56 4.51 -11.05
N VAL A 307 -2.38 5.47 -10.61
CA VAL A 307 -2.44 5.95 -9.24
C VAL A 307 -3.89 6.13 -8.80
N ASP A 308 -4.21 5.64 -7.61
CA ASP A 308 -5.52 5.70 -7.00
C ASP A 308 -5.79 7.09 -6.39
N CYS A 309 -7.06 7.40 -6.17
CA CYS A 309 -7.55 8.61 -5.51
C CYS A 309 -7.05 9.92 -6.15
N VAL A 310 -6.95 9.96 -7.49
CA VAL A 310 -6.66 11.21 -8.21
C VAL A 310 -7.82 12.16 -8.01
N GLY A 311 -7.64 13.12 -7.12
CA GLY A 311 -8.69 14.01 -6.66
C GLY A 311 -8.23 14.83 -5.46
N PHE A 312 -9.20 15.43 -4.77
CA PHE A 312 -8.94 16.53 -3.82
C PHE A 312 -9.44 16.24 -2.40
N GLY A 313 -9.79 14.98 -2.11
CA GLY A 313 -10.39 14.56 -0.84
C GLY A 313 -9.44 13.84 0.13
N ASN A 314 -8.16 13.68 -0.23
CA ASN A 314 -7.21 12.89 0.56
C ASN A 314 -6.78 13.64 1.85
N GLY A 315 -6.82 14.97 1.80
CA GLY A 315 -6.52 15.85 2.95
C GLY A 315 -7.70 16.14 3.89
N ILE A 316 -8.77 15.35 3.86
CA ILE A 316 -9.91 15.49 4.78
C ILE A 316 -9.56 14.85 6.13
N THR A 317 -9.70 15.61 7.21
CA THR A 317 -9.55 15.13 8.60
C THR A 317 -10.78 15.46 9.44
N PRO A 318 -11.22 14.57 10.36
CA PRO A 318 -12.12 14.95 11.44
C PRO A 318 -11.51 16.07 12.31
N ILE A 319 -12.35 17.01 12.75
CA ILE A 319 -11.96 18.10 13.66
C ILE A 319 -12.70 18.08 14.99
N THR A 320 -13.85 17.39 15.07
CA THR A 320 -14.60 17.22 16.33
C THR A 320 -13.72 16.60 17.40
N ASP A 321 -13.70 17.18 18.60
CA ASP A 321 -12.84 16.80 19.74
C ASP A 321 -11.35 17.13 19.55
N ARG A 322 -10.95 17.60 18.36
CA ARG A 322 -9.56 17.86 17.97
C ARG A 322 -9.35 19.30 17.51
N GLU A 323 -10.29 20.21 17.77
CA GLU A 323 -10.18 21.61 17.35
C GLU A 323 -8.89 22.27 17.85
N HIS A 324 -8.45 21.91 19.06
CA HIS A 324 -7.20 22.38 19.67
C HIS A 324 -5.92 21.89 18.98
N TYR A 325 -6.01 20.93 18.04
CA TYR A 325 -4.86 20.50 17.24
C TYR A 325 -4.44 21.56 16.23
N PHE A 326 -5.39 22.38 15.76
CA PHE A 326 -5.20 23.21 14.59
C PHE A 326 -4.93 24.66 14.99
N ALA A 327 -3.81 25.21 14.51
CA ALA A 327 -3.43 26.59 14.80
C ALA A 327 -4.35 27.60 14.10
N GLU A 328 -4.84 27.23 12.92
CA GLU A 328 -5.75 28.04 12.12
C GLU A 328 -6.79 27.10 11.48
N LEU A 329 -8.06 27.38 11.77
CA LEU A 329 -9.19 26.85 11.02
C LEU A 329 -9.96 28.03 10.41
N PRO A 330 -10.47 27.96 9.17
CA PRO A 330 -11.01 29.14 8.51
C PRO A 330 -12.25 29.71 9.21
N ASP A 331 -12.33 31.05 9.27
CA ASP A 331 -13.52 31.76 9.74
C ASP A 331 -14.71 31.51 8.82
N ALA A 332 -15.93 31.50 9.39
CA ALA A 332 -17.17 31.17 8.67
C ALA A 332 -17.47 32.02 7.43
N GLY A 333 -16.87 33.21 7.28
CA GLY A 333 -17.03 34.09 6.11
C GLY A 333 -15.90 34.00 5.07
N SER A 334 -14.86 33.21 5.32
CA SER A 334 -13.74 33.05 4.38
C SER A 334 -14.11 32.10 3.23
N PRO A 335 -13.52 32.27 2.03
CA PRO A 335 -13.72 31.32 0.93
C PRO A 335 -13.42 29.85 1.31
N ALA A 336 -12.43 29.63 2.17
CA ALA A 336 -12.04 28.30 2.65
C ALA A 336 -13.05 27.67 3.63
N ALA A 337 -14.02 28.43 4.17
CA ALA A 337 -15.08 27.89 5.02
C ALA A 337 -15.98 26.88 4.27
N SER A 338 -16.02 26.96 2.94
CA SER A 338 -16.73 25.98 2.10
C SER A 338 -16.14 24.57 2.14
N TYR A 339 -14.95 24.40 2.76
CA TYR A 339 -14.24 23.12 2.89
C TYR A 339 -14.39 22.45 4.26
N TYR A 340 -15.23 23.01 5.14
CA TYR A 340 -15.78 22.24 6.24
C TYR A 340 -16.79 21.21 5.72
N GLY A 341 -16.85 20.06 6.37
CA GLY A 341 -17.82 19.02 6.06
C GLY A 341 -18.24 18.22 7.28
N THR A 342 -18.94 17.12 7.02
CA THR A 342 -19.20 16.09 8.01
C THR A 342 -18.76 14.73 7.48
N GLY A 343 -18.47 13.80 8.39
CA GLY A 343 -18.16 12.41 8.08
C GLY A 343 -18.80 11.50 9.12
N SER A 344 -19.08 10.25 8.72
CA SER A 344 -19.62 9.21 9.60
C SER A 344 -18.97 7.84 9.38
N TRP A 345 -18.17 7.71 8.32
CA TRP A 345 -17.41 6.49 8.05
C TRP A 345 -16.16 6.46 8.94
N ALA A 346 -16.14 5.53 9.89
CA ALA A 346 -15.02 5.29 10.81
C ALA A 346 -15.09 3.82 11.27
N PRO A 347 -14.67 2.86 10.42
CA PRO A 347 -14.74 1.43 10.75
C PRO A 347 -13.85 1.03 11.93
N HIS A 348 -12.89 1.87 12.30
CA HIS A 348 -11.90 1.62 13.34
C HIS A 348 -11.56 2.90 14.10
N ASN A 349 -10.84 2.74 15.22
CA ASN A 349 -10.18 3.83 15.96
C ASN A 349 -11.17 4.79 16.64
N TYR A 350 -10.74 6.01 16.96
CA TYR A 350 -11.42 6.92 17.89
C TYR A 350 -12.88 7.21 17.53
N TYR A 351 -13.20 7.43 16.25
CA TYR A 351 -14.56 7.79 15.82
C TYR A 351 -15.46 6.58 15.55
N GLU A 352 -14.97 5.35 15.77
CA GLU A 352 -15.80 4.15 15.62
C GLU A 352 -17.03 4.22 16.53
N ASN A 353 -18.21 3.99 15.94
CA ASN A 353 -19.50 4.01 16.63
C ASN A 353 -19.86 5.36 17.30
N ARG A 354 -19.21 6.47 16.95
CA ARG A 354 -19.49 7.81 17.50
C ARG A 354 -20.49 8.65 16.71
N GLY A 355 -20.97 8.13 15.58
CA GLY A 355 -21.90 8.84 14.71
C GLY A 355 -21.21 9.87 13.83
N GLU A 356 -21.90 10.98 13.55
CA GLU A 356 -21.39 12.04 12.69
C GLU A 356 -20.37 12.94 13.42
N TYR A 357 -19.28 13.28 12.73
CA TYR A 357 -18.26 14.22 13.18
C TYR A 357 -18.03 15.31 12.11
N ARG A 358 -17.57 16.48 12.54
CA ARG A 358 -17.17 17.57 11.65
C ARG A 358 -15.80 17.28 11.04
N THR A 359 -15.58 17.71 9.80
CA THR A 359 -14.31 17.56 9.08
C THR A 359 -13.84 18.88 8.49
N PHE A 360 -12.56 18.95 8.13
CA PHE A 360 -11.99 20.02 7.32
C PHE A 360 -11.02 19.44 6.28
N ASN A 361 -10.99 20.02 5.07
CA ASN A 361 -10.14 19.59 3.96
C ASN A 361 -8.97 20.56 3.72
N PHE A 362 -7.81 20.26 4.33
CA PHE A 362 -6.61 21.08 4.17
C PHE A 362 -6.07 21.05 2.74
N GLN A 363 -6.18 19.91 2.04
CA GLN A 363 -5.73 19.79 0.65
C GLN A 363 -6.46 20.80 -0.23
N THR A 364 -7.80 20.82 -0.21
CA THR A 364 -8.56 21.75 -1.06
C THR A 364 -8.36 23.21 -0.64
N ALA A 365 -8.19 23.49 0.66
CA ALA A 365 -7.83 24.84 1.12
C ALA A 365 -6.46 25.29 0.56
N ASN A 366 -5.49 24.38 0.46
CA ASN A 366 -4.19 24.68 -0.15
C ASN A 366 -4.30 24.84 -1.67
N LEU A 367 -5.16 24.10 -2.36
CA LEU A 367 -5.42 24.30 -3.79
C LEU A 367 -6.02 25.68 -4.06
N LEU A 368 -6.96 26.14 -3.22
CA LEU A 368 -7.50 27.49 -3.30
C LEU A 368 -6.40 28.56 -3.12
N ARG A 369 -5.48 28.37 -2.16
CA ARG A 369 -4.33 29.27 -1.96
C ARG A 369 -3.38 29.28 -3.16
N LYS A 370 -3.09 28.09 -3.71
CA LYS A 370 -2.13 27.88 -4.80
C LYS A 370 -2.66 28.37 -6.16
N PHE A 371 -3.95 28.23 -6.43
CA PHE A 371 -4.53 28.45 -7.77
C PHE A 371 -5.64 29.52 -7.84
N GLY A 372 -6.11 30.03 -6.70
CA GLY A 372 -7.25 30.95 -6.64
C GLY A 372 -8.61 30.25 -6.82
N GLU A 373 -9.67 31.01 -7.06
CA GLU A 373 -11.05 30.51 -7.13
C GLU A 373 -11.25 29.46 -8.26
N ASP A 374 -10.48 29.58 -9.34
CA ASP A 374 -10.49 28.66 -10.48
C ASP A 374 -9.58 27.42 -10.29
N TRP A 375 -9.32 27.01 -9.05
CA TRP A 375 -8.41 25.90 -8.76
C TRP A 375 -8.85 24.58 -9.38
N LEU A 376 -10.15 24.27 -9.39
CA LEU A 376 -10.65 22.95 -9.82
C LEU A 376 -10.30 22.62 -11.29
N PRO A 377 -10.65 23.45 -12.29
CA PRO A 377 -10.29 23.17 -13.68
C PRO A 377 -8.76 23.15 -13.90
N GLN A 378 -8.01 24.01 -13.21
CA GLN A 378 -6.54 24.03 -13.29
C GLN A 378 -5.92 22.74 -12.74
N CYS A 379 -6.36 22.30 -11.57
CA CYS A 379 -5.88 21.06 -10.95
C CYS A 379 -6.24 19.83 -11.77
N ALA A 380 -7.41 19.81 -12.41
CA ALA A 380 -7.79 18.72 -13.30
C ALA A 380 -6.91 18.67 -14.56
N ASP A 381 -6.57 19.81 -15.16
CA ASP A 381 -5.59 19.87 -16.26
C ASP A 381 -4.20 19.38 -15.81
N ILE A 382 -3.73 19.91 -14.67
CA ILE A 382 -2.43 19.57 -14.11
C ILE A 382 -2.36 18.08 -13.76
N ALA A 383 -3.43 17.46 -13.23
CA ALA A 383 -3.46 16.03 -12.97
C ALA A 383 -3.20 15.20 -14.25
N HIS A 384 -3.85 15.53 -15.37
CA HIS A 384 -3.58 14.84 -16.65
C HIS A 384 -2.16 15.08 -17.16
N ARG A 385 -1.64 16.31 -17.02
CA ARG A 385 -0.27 16.65 -17.42
C ARG A 385 0.77 15.94 -16.56
N ARG A 386 0.57 15.89 -15.24
CA ARG A 386 1.37 15.14 -14.26
C ARG A 386 1.46 13.68 -14.68
N LEU A 387 0.31 13.01 -14.83
CA LEU A 387 0.32 11.59 -15.19
C LEU A 387 1.09 11.33 -16.49
N ARG A 388 0.85 12.12 -17.56
CA ARG A 388 1.61 11.96 -18.81
C ARG A 388 3.10 12.23 -18.61
N ALA A 389 3.48 13.33 -17.96
CA ALA A 389 4.86 13.74 -17.70
C ALA A 389 5.63 12.79 -16.78
N TRP A 390 4.92 12.12 -15.88
CA TRP A 390 5.44 11.10 -14.98
C TRP A 390 5.42 9.71 -15.61
N SER A 391 5.05 9.59 -16.90
CA SER A 391 4.93 8.30 -17.57
C SER A 391 3.98 7.33 -16.86
N MET A 392 2.85 7.85 -16.39
CA MET A 392 1.68 7.09 -15.94
C MET A 392 0.55 7.24 -16.96
N ASN A 393 -0.18 6.17 -17.23
CA ASN A 393 -1.21 6.13 -18.27
C ASN A 393 -2.61 5.77 -17.75
N THR A 394 -2.78 5.64 -16.44
CA THR A 394 -4.08 5.26 -15.85
C THR A 394 -4.43 6.14 -14.66
N ILE A 395 -5.63 6.74 -14.68
CA ILE A 395 -6.29 7.27 -13.49
C ILE A 395 -6.97 6.08 -12.80
N ALA A 396 -6.44 5.64 -11.67
CA ALA A 396 -6.88 4.41 -11.04
C ALA A 396 -8.05 4.63 -10.07
N ASN A 397 -8.27 3.68 -9.17
CA ASN A 397 -9.49 3.52 -8.39
C ASN A 397 -9.80 4.75 -7.52
N TRP A 398 -11.07 5.00 -7.19
CA TRP A 398 -11.53 6.10 -6.32
C TRP A 398 -11.11 7.52 -6.74
N SER A 399 -10.81 7.70 -8.02
CA SER A 399 -10.49 9.02 -8.57
C SER A 399 -11.73 9.87 -8.84
N ASP A 400 -11.55 11.18 -8.98
CA ASP A 400 -12.62 12.14 -9.18
C ASP A 400 -13.18 12.09 -10.61
N PRO A 401 -14.50 11.86 -10.81
CA PRO A 401 -15.12 11.83 -12.13
C PRO A 401 -14.95 13.11 -12.93
N ARG A 402 -14.81 14.27 -12.27
CA ARG A 402 -14.60 15.55 -12.95
C ARG A 402 -13.25 15.63 -13.66
N ILE A 403 -12.29 14.78 -13.27
CA ILE A 403 -10.98 14.66 -13.90
C ILE A 403 -11.06 13.63 -15.03
N TYR A 404 -11.35 12.36 -14.72
CA TYR A 404 -11.26 11.31 -15.74
C TYR A 404 -12.29 11.46 -16.88
N ALA A 405 -13.43 12.11 -16.65
CA ALA A 405 -14.41 12.40 -17.70
C ALA A 405 -13.89 13.37 -18.78
N GLN A 406 -12.72 14.00 -18.60
CA GLN A 406 -12.07 14.81 -19.64
C GLN A 406 -11.45 13.96 -20.76
N ARG A 407 -11.37 12.62 -20.61
CA ARG A 407 -10.93 11.68 -21.65
C ARG A 407 -9.55 12.02 -22.24
N ARG A 408 -8.60 12.32 -21.36
CA ARG A 408 -7.19 12.56 -21.71
C ARG A 408 -6.25 11.46 -21.20
N THR A 409 -6.70 10.70 -20.21
CA THR A 409 -5.98 9.56 -19.62
C THR A 409 -7.01 8.46 -19.38
N PRO A 410 -6.73 7.20 -19.79
CA PRO A 410 -7.55 6.06 -19.44
C PRO A 410 -7.81 5.95 -17.93
N TYR A 411 -8.93 5.33 -17.56
CA TYR A 411 -9.33 5.24 -16.16
C TYR A 411 -10.07 3.94 -15.82
N VAL A 412 -10.11 3.61 -14.54
CA VAL A 412 -10.97 2.55 -13.98
C VAL A 412 -12.04 3.16 -13.07
N VAL A 413 -13.14 2.45 -12.86
CA VAL A 413 -14.24 2.90 -12.00
C VAL A 413 -14.48 1.89 -10.88
N SER A 414 -14.69 2.37 -9.65
CA SER A 414 -15.04 1.54 -8.51
C SER A 414 -16.55 1.43 -8.39
N ALA A 415 -17.15 0.28 -8.68
CA ALA A 415 -18.52 -0.12 -8.34
C ALA A 415 -18.60 -0.62 -6.88
N SER A 416 -19.75 -0.52 -6.21
CA SER A 416 -19.92 -1.04 -4.84
C SER A 416 -21.32 -1.61 -4.62
N SER A 417 -21.40 -2.70 -3.86
CA SER A 417 -22.63 -3.29 -3.35
C SER A 417 -23.13 -2.64 -2.05
N GLY A 418 -22.70 -1.41 -1.75
CA GLY A 418 -23.09 -0.68 -0.54
C GLY A 418 -24.61 -0.66 -0.33
N GLY A 419 -25.03 -0.97 0.90
CA GLY A 419 -26.44 -1.10 1.28
C GLY A 419 -27.05 -2.49 1.04
N ALA A 420 -26.31 -3.45 0.48
CA ALA A 420 -26.70 -4.85 0.49
C ALA A 420 -26.69 -5.43 1.91
N LYS A 421 -27.60 -6.37 2.20
CA LYS A 421 -27.57 -7.09 3.47
C LYS A 421 -26.35 -8.03 3.51
N PRO A 422 -25.61 -8.06 4.63
CA PRO A 422 -24.49 -8.98 4.76
C PRO A 422 -24.93 -10.39 5.18
N ILE A 423 -24.00 -11.35 5.08
CA ILE A 423 -24.06 -12.57 5.88
C ILE A 423 -23.80 -12.16 7.33
N GLU A 424 -24.82 -12.21 8.18
CA GLU A 424 -24.82 -11.54 9.48
C GLU A 424 -23.68 -11.97 10.42
N VAL A 425 -23.30 -13.24 10.42
CA VAL A 425 -22.25 -13.76 11.30
C VAL A 425 -20.86 -13.73 10.64
N SER A 426 -20.77 -13.30 9.37
CA SER A 426 -19.46 -13.14 8.73
C SER A 426 -18.64 -12.04 9.39
N THR A 427 -17.32 -12.13 9.25
CA THR A 427 -16.35 -11.18 9.81
C THR A 427 -15.41 -10.70 8.71
N GLY A 428 -14.81 -9.54 8.92
CA GLY A 428 -13.85 -8.95 7.99
C GLY A 428 -13.35 -7.62 8.54
N TYR A 429 -12.17 -7.21 8.10
CA TYR A 429 -11.55 -5.98 8.58
C TYR A 429 -12.42 -4.75 8.29
N TRP A 430 -12.84 -4.58 7.04
CA TRP A 430 -13.69 -3.46 6.61
C TRP A 430 -15.20 -3.66 6.83
N GLY A 431 -15.59 -4.83 7.35
CA GLY A 431 -16.97 -5.20 7.56
C GLY A 431 -17.31 -6.60 7.07
N LYS A 432 -18.60 -6.90 7.13
CA LYS A 432 -19.18 -8.21 6.81
C LYS A 432 -19.32 -8.41 5.30
N LEU A 433 -19.24 -9.66 4.84
CA LEU A 433 -19.45 -9.98 3.41
C LEU A 433 -20.91 -9.72 3.01
N PRO A 434 -21.21 -9.05 1.88
CA PRO A 434 -22.57 -9.00 1.34
C PRO A 434 -23.10 -10.42 1.07
N ASP A 435 -24.37 -10.70 1.39
CA ASP A 435 -25.00 -11.98 1.07
C ASP A 435 -25.40 -12.00 -0.42
N PRO A 436 -24.71 -12.77 -1.29
CA PRO A 436 -24.99 -12.76 -2.72
C PRO A 436 -26.33 -13.40 -3.08
N PHE A 437 -26.95 -14.14 -2.15
CA PHE A 437 -28.27 -14.75 -2.35
C PHE A 437 -29.42 -13.84 -1.90
N ASP A 438 -29.14 -12.77 -1.14
CA ASP A 438 -30.17 -11.79 -0.80
C ASP A 438 -30.44 -10.87 -2.01
N PRO A 439 -31.70 -10.66 -2.40
CA PRO A 439 -32.03 -9.81 -3.56
C PRO A 439 -31.49 -8.37 -3.47
N SER A 440 -31.24 -7.86 -2.26
CA SER A 440 -30.64 -6.54 -2.06
C SER A 440 -29.23 -6.41 -2.62
N PHE A 441 -28.47 -7.51 -2.73
CA PHE A 441 -27.13 -7.49 -3.31
C PHE A 441 -27.14 -7.14 -4.79
N ARG A 442 -27.90 -7.90 -5.60
CA ARG A 442 -28.11 -7.61 -7.01
C ARG A 442 -28.70 -6.21 -7.21
N ALA A 443 -29.71 -5.84 -6.44
CA ALA A 443 -30.36 -4.54 -6.56
C ALA A 443 -29.42 -3.36 -6.22
N ALA A 444 -28.50 -3.53 -5.27
CA ALA A 444 -27.47 -2.52 -4.98
C ALA A 444 -26.53 -2.33 -6.17
N LEU A 445 -26.02 -3.43 -6.74
CA LEU A 445 -25.14 -3.40 -7.90
C LEU A 445 -25.82 -2.86 -9.15
N GLU A 446 -27.07 -3.26 -9.43
CA GLU A 446 -27.83 -2.77 -10.60
C GLU A 446 -28.05 -1.27 -10.51
N ARG A 447 -28.48 -0.75 -9.35
CA ARG A 447 -28.62 0.70 -9.14
C ARG A 447 -27.28 1.41 -9.35
N ARG A 448 -26.19 0.83 -8.86
CA ARG A 448 -24.88 1.46 -8.95
C ARG A 448 -24.32 1.43 -10.37
N MET A 449 -24.43 0.32 -11.09
CA MET A 449 -23.99 0.25 -12.48
C MET A 449 -24.89 1.08 -13.40
N GLU A 450 -26.18 1.18 -13.13
CA GLU A 450 -27.09 2.02 -13.91
C GLU A 450 -26.66 3.50 -13.91
N SER A 451 -26.08 4.01 -12.81
CA SER A 451 -25.55 5.38 -12.78
C SER A 451 -24.34 5.60 -13.70
N GLU A 452 -23.74 4.52 -14.23
CA GLU A 452 -22.59 4.59 -15.14
C GLU A 452 -22.99 4.66 -16.62
N ARG A 453 -24.27 4.43 -16.98
CA ARG A 453 -24.74 4.36 -18.38
C ARG A 453 -24.46 5.60 -19.20
N SER A 454 -24.50 6.78 -18.57
CA SER A 454 -24.31 8.07 -19.23
C SER A 454 -22.94 8.69 -18.97
N THR A 455 -22.05 7.96 -18.30
CA THR A 455 -20.72 8.46 -17.91
C THR A 455 -19.63 7.54 -18.45
N SER A 456 -19.37 6.43 -17.76
CA SER A 456 -18.20 5.56 -18.01
C SER A 456 -18.53 4.34 -18.87
N ALA A 457 -19.78 3.88 -18.90
CA ALA A 457 -20.18 2.73 -19.71
C ALA A 457 -20.18 3.12 -21.20
N GLY A 458 -19.54 2.31 -22.04
CA GLY A 458 -19.34 2.62 -23.45
C GLY A 458 -18.28 3.69 -23.74
N ASP A 459 -17.61 4.25 -22.72
CA ASP A 459 -16.47 5.15 -22.93
C ASP A 459 -15.21 4.33 -23.26
N PRO A 460 -14.55 4.56 -24.42
CA PRO A 460 -13.32 3.84 -24.77
C PRO A 460 -12.13 4.20 -23.87
N PHE A 461 -12.18 5.27 -23.08
CA PHE A 461 -11.17 5.58 -22.06
C PHE A 461 -11.38 4.79 -20.76
N CYS A 462 -12.57 4.24 -20.52
CA CYS A 462 -12.84 3.39 -19.36
C CYS A 462 -12.28 1.99 -19.61
N ILE A 463 -11.25 1.62 -18.86
CA ILE A 463 -10.62 0.30 -18.90
C ILE A 463 -11.60 -0.76 -18.35
N GLY A 464 -12.27 -0.46 -17.24
CA GLY A 464 -13.15 -1.41 -16.57
C GLY A 464 -13.59 -1.02 -15.17
N TYR A 465 -14.29 -1.95 -14.54
CA TYR A 465 -14.91 -1.77 -13.22
C TYR A 465 -14.34 -2.74 -12.20
N PHE A 466 -13.79 -2.21 -11.10
CA PHE A 466 -13.67 -2.97 -9.85
C PHE A 466 -15.04 -2.97 -9.16
N VAL A 467 -15.43 -4.07 -8.51
CA VAL A 467 -16.66 -4.15 -7.71
C VAL A 467 -16.26 -4.49 -6.28
N ASP A 468 -16.57 -3.60 -5.34
CA ASP A 468 -16.12 -3.66 -3.94
C ASP A 468 -14.58 -3.64 -3.79
N ASN A 469 -14.10 -3.83 -2.55
CA ASN A 469 -12.69 -3.78 -2.19
C ASN A 469 -12.44 -4.60 -0.91
N GLU A 470 -11.38 -5.42 -0.90
CA GLU A 470 -10.83 -6.08 0.31
C GLU A 470 -11.85 -6.79 1.21
N LEU A 471 -12.75 -7.56 0.60
CA LEU A 471 -13.81 -8.28 1.32
C LEU A 471 -13.25 -9.35 2.28
N GLY A 472 -13.96 -9.56 3.40
CA GLY A 472 -13.65 -10.58 4.42
C GLY A 472 -13.97 -12.00 3.99
N TRP A 473 -13.16 -12.59 3.12
CA TRP A 473 -13.37 -13.95 2.60
C TRP A 473 -13.09 -15.07 3.62
N GLY A 474 -12.24 -14.82 4.62
CA GLY A 474 -11.88 -15.78 5.66
C GLY A 474 -11.24 -17.08 5.14
N ASP A 475 -11.24 -18.12 5.97
CA ASP A 475 -10.82 -19.47 5.57
C ASP A 475 -11.87 -20.17 4.69
N GLU A 476 -11.54 -21.35 4.16
CA GLU A 476 -12.36 -22.11 3.22
C GLU A 476 -13.73 -22.62 3.74
N LEU A 477 -13.99 -22.51 5.04
CA LEU A 477 -15.25 -22.95 5.68
C LEU A 477 -16.02 -21.78 6.28
N SER A 478 -15.32 -20.70 6.61
CA SER A 478 -15.79 -19.57 7.41
C SER A 478 -17.13 -18.99 6.95
N LEU A 479 -17.30 -18.72 5.65
CA LEU A 479 -18.54 -18.13 5.12
C LEU A 479 -19.73 -19.10 5.15
N ALA A 480 -19.50 -20.40 4.90
CA ALA A 480 -20.57 -21.40 4.98
C ALA A 480 -21.00 -21.62 6.44
N ASN A 481 -20.03 -21.63 7.37
CA ASN A 481 -20.32 -21.66 8.80
C ASN A 481 -21.07 -20.40 9.26
N ALA A 482 -20.65 -19.22 8.79
CA ALA A 482 -21.35 -17.96 9.08
C ALA A 482 -22.79 -17.99 8.57
N ALA A 483 -23.03 -18.50 7.36
CA ALA A 483 -24.38 -18.66 6.83
C ALA A 483 -25.25 -19.59 7.70
N LEU A 484 -24.72 -20.72 8.17
CA LEU A 484 -25.46 -21.62 9.08
C LEU A 484 -25.71 -21.00 10.46
N ALA A 485 -24.75 -20.24 10.98
CA ALA A 485 -24.88 -19.57 12.28
C ALA A 485 -25.79 -18.33 12.24
N SER A 486 -26.03 -17.77 11.05
CA SER A 486 -26.95 -16.64 10.82
C SER A 486 -28.42 -16.98 11.12
N PRO A 487 -29.30 -15.97 11.21
CA PRO A 487 -30.73 -16.16 11.39
C PRO A 487 -31.45 -17.02 10.33
N PRO A 488 -32.62 -17.58 10.67
CA PRO A 488 -33.42 -18.39 9.75
C PRO A 488 -33.89 -17.59 8.52
N GLU A 489 -33.99 -16.27 8.61
CA GLU A 489 -34.32 -15.37 7.50
C GLU A 489 -33.14 -15.11 6.54
N GLN A 490 -31.89 -15.44 6.92
CA GLN A 490 -30.71 -15.21 6.08
C GLN A 490 -30.83 -15.97 4.75
N ALA A 491 -30.70 -15.25 3.63
CA ALA A 491 -30.85 -15.84 2.31
C ALA A 491 -29.83 -16.97 2.06
N ALA A 492 -28.54 -16.74 2.34
CA ALA A 492 -27.51 -17.77 2.24
C ALA A 492 -27.84 -19.02 3.06
N LYS A 493 -28.35 -18.87 4.28
CA LYS A 493 -28.73 -20.02 5.13
C LYS A 493 -29.81 -20.87 4.48
N ARG A 494 -30.86 -20.22 3.97
CA ARG A 494 -31.99 -20.90 3.33
C ARG A 494 -31.59 -21.62 2.04
N VAL A 495 -30.70 -21.00 1.25
CA VAL A 495 -30.13 -21.66 0.07
C VAL A 495 -29.31 -22.88 0.49
N PHE A 496 -28.48 -22.76 1.53
CA PHE A 496 -27.70 -23.91 2.01
C PHE A 496 -28.60 -25.05 2.51
N LEU A 497 -29.64 -24.74 3.29
CA LEU A 497 -30.59 -25.77 3.74
C LEU A 497 -31.30 -26.45 2.57
N THR A 498 -31.63 -25.72 1.51
CA THR A 498 -32.22 -26.31 0.29
C THR A 498 -31.26 -27.33 -0.34
N ASP A 499 -29.96 -27.03 -0.40
CA ASP A 499 -28.95 -27.96 -0.91
C ASP A 499 -28.82 -29.21 -0.04
N LEU A 500 -28.87 -29.03 1.29
CA LEU A 500 -28.80 -30.12 2.26
C LEU A 500 -30.05 -31.00 2.18
N GLU A 501 -31.23 -30.41 2.07
CA GLU A 501 -32.51 -31.12 1.87
C GLU A 501 -32.48 -31.94 0.59
N GLN A 502 -32.00 -31.36 -0.51
CA GLN A 502 -31.88 -32.06 -1.79
C GLN A 502 -30.88 -33.22 -1.72
N LYS A 503 -29.77 -33.06 -1.00
CA LYS A 503 -28.72 -34.08 -0.90
C LYS A 503 -29.09 -35.23 0.03
N TYR A 504 -29.61 -34.91 1.21
CA TYR A 504 -29.85 -35.90 2.26
C TYR A 504 -31.27 -36.44 2.25
N GLU A 505 -32.24 -35.75 1.63
CA GLU A 505 -33.68 -36.05 1.57
C GLU A 505 -34.38 -35.98 2.95
N THR A 506 -33.79 -36.57 3.99
CA THR A 506 -34.33 -36.58 5.36
C THR A 506 -33.34 -36.03 6.39
N ILE A 507 -33.86 -35.41 7.44
CA ILE A 507 -33.03 -34.86 8.53
C ILE A 507 -32.21 -35.95 9.23
N ASP A 508 -32.75 -37.18 9.35
CA ASP A 508 -32.05 -38.31 9.96
C ASP A 508 -30.78 -38.69 9.21
N ARG A 509 -30.78 -38.61 7.87
CA ARG A 509 -29.60 -38.88 7.05
C ARG A 509 -28.54 -37.79 7.22
N LEU A 510 -28.95 -36.53 7.32
CA LEU A 510 -28.04 -35.44 7.65
C LEU A 510 -27.44 -35.64 9.05
N ASN A 511 -28.27 -35.92 10.05
CA ASN A 511 -27.85 -36.19 11.42
C ASN A 511 -26.84 -37.34 11.48
N ALA A 512 -27.09 -38.43 10.75
CA ALA A 512 -26.14 -39.54 10.66
C ALA A 512 -24.81 -39.13 10.02
N ALA A 513 -24.82 -38.27 8.99
CA ALA A 513 -23.59 -37.79 8.34
C ALA A 513 -22.82 -36.81 9.24
N TRP A 514 -23.50 -35.79 9.75
CA TRP A 514 -22.91 -34.66 10.47
C TRP A 514 -22.69 -34.92 11.96
N GLY A 515 -23.30 -35.96 12.53
CA GLY A 515 -23.20 -36.25 13.96
C GLY A 515 -24.05 -35.35 14.82
N THR A 516 -25.14 -34.85 14.26
CA THR A 516 -26.09 -33.96 14.90
C THR A 516 -27.36 -34.72 15.26
N ASP A 517 -28.27 -34.07 15.97
CA ASP A 517 -29.54 -34.62 16.45
C ASP A 517 -30.73 -33.67 16.21
N HIS A 518 -30.69 -32.92 15.11
CA HIS A 518 -31.75 -31.97 14.75
C HIS A 518 -33.09 -32.70 14.57
N ALA A 519 -34.13 -32.24 15.26
CA ALA A 519 -35.45 -32.87 15.22
C ALA A 519 -36.19 -32.73 13.87
N SER A 520 -35.83 -31.73 13.05
CA SER A 520 -36.39 -31.46 11.73
C SER A 520 -35.51 -30.50 10.95
N TRP A 521 -35.78 -30.32 9.65
CA TRP A 521 -35.18 -29.26 8.84
C TRP A 521 -35.44 -27.86 9.40
N GLN A 522 -36.62 -27.63 9.96
CA GLN A 522 -36.95 -26.38 10.66
C GLN A 522 -36.07 -26.19 11.91
N ALA A 523 -35.80 -27.26 12.68
CA ALA A 523 -34.91 -27.19 13.83
C ALA A 523 -33.47 -26.84 13.42
N LEU A 524 -32.98 -27.36 12.28
CA LEU A 524 -31.69 -26.96 11.71
C LEU A 524 -31.71 -25.49 11.23
N LEU A 525 -32.82 -25.04 10.63
CA LEU A 525 -32.98 -23.65 10.18
C LEU A 525 -32.92 -22.66 11.35
N ASP A 526 -33.50 -23.02 12.48
CA ASP A 526 -33.51 -22.20 13.71
C ASP A 526 -32.20 -22.32 14.52
N HIS A 527 -31.41 -23.37 14.28
CA HIS A 527 -30.13 -23.60 14.96
C HIS A 527 -29.05 -22.60 14.52
N ARG A 528 -28.27 -22.06 15.46
CA ARG A 528 -27.31 -20.97 15.18
C ARG A 528 -25.86 -21.28 15.52
N SER A 529 -25.55 -22.55 15.75
CA SER A 529 -24.16 -22.99 15.91
C SER A 529 -23.72 -23.79 14.67
N PRO A 530 -22.46 -23.61 14.22
CA PRO A 530 -21.93 -24.37 13.11
C PRO A 530 -21.84 -25.88 13.46
N PRO A 531 -21.90 -26.77 12.46
CA PRO A 531 -21.72 -28.20 12.67
C PRO A 531 -20.25 -28.54 12.95
N ASP A 532 -19.97 -29.81 13.27
CA ASP A 532 -18.59 -30.32 13.30
C ASP A 532 -17.93 -30.14 11.93
N ALA A 533 -16.86 -29.34 11.90
CA ALA A 533 -16.18 -28.96 10.66
C ALA A 533 -15.47 -30.12 9.96
N THR A 534 -15.22 -31.24 10.64
CA THR A 534 -14.63 -32.44 10.04
C THR A 534 -15.70 -33.25 9.34
N ARG A 535 -16.84 -33.48 9.99
CA ARG A 535 -17.94 -34.28 9.47
C ARG A 535 -18.71 -33.57 8.35
N ALA A 536 -18.91 -32.27 8.47
CA ALA A 536 -19.64 -31.44 7.48
C ALA A 536 -18.72 -30.81 6.42
N ARG A 537 -17.42 -31.13 6.41
CA ARG A 537 -16.40 -30.42 5.62
C ARG A 537 -16.76 -30.30 4.14
N ALA A 538 -17.21 -31.39 3.53
CA ALA A 538 -17.50 -31.44 2.10
C ALA A 538 -18.65 -30.49 1.72
N GLU A 539 -19.74 -30.47 2.50
CA GLU A 539 -20.86 -29.56 2.28
C GLU A 539 -20.48 -28.11 2.54
N LEU A 540 -19.74 -27.85 3.64
CA LEU A 540 -19.25 -26.50 3.96
C LEU A 540 -18.37 -25.94 2.84
N GLN A 541 -17.41 -26.71 2.35
CA GLN A 541 -16.53 -26.31 1.24
C GLN A 541 -17.31 -26.11 -0.07
N SER A 542 -18.29 -26.97 -0.36
CA SER A 542 -19.14 -26.85 -1.54
C SER A 542 -19.98 -25.57 -1.49
N PHE A 543 -20.64 -25.31 -0.35
CA PHE A 543 -21.47 -24.12 -0.20
C PHE A 543 -20.64 -22.84 -0.13
N TYR A 544 -19.47 -22.87 0.50
CA TYR A 544 -18.50 -21.77 0.45
C TYR A 544 -18.15 -21.41 -1.00
N THR A 545 -17.83 -22.43 -1.81
CA THR A 545 -17.52 -22.23 -3.24
C THR A 545 -18.70 -21.60 -3.97
N ARG A 546 -19.94 -22.02 -3.64
CA ARG A 546 -21.16 -21.45 -4.21
C ARG A 546 -21.38 -19.99 -3.80
N ILE A 547 -21.11 -19.60 -2.56
CA ILE A 547 -21.15 -18.18 -2.12
C ILE A 547 -20.21 -17.35 -3.00
N ALA A 548 -18.95 -17.79 -3.14
CA ALA A 548 -17.96 -17.07 -3.93
C ALA A 548 -18.35 -16.97 -5.41
N GLU A 549 -18.78 -18.08 -6.03
CA GLU A 549 -19.23 -18.08 -7.42
C GLU A 549 -20.46 -17.21 -7.64
N GLU A 550 -21.43 -17.23 -6.73
CA GLU A 550 -22.64 -16.40 -6.86
C GLU A 550 -22.32 -14.91 -6.78
N TYR A 551 -21.44 -14.50 -5.86
CA TYR A 551 -20.94 -13.13 -5.80
C TYR A 551 -20.34 -12.69 -7.14
N PHE A 552 -19.35 -13.43 -7.65
CA PHE A 552 -18.65 -13.06 -8.88
C PHE A 552 -19.53 -13.16 -10.13
N ARG A 553 -20.47 -14.11 -10.18
CA ARG A 553 -21.45 -14.26 -11.26
C ARG A 553 -22.36 -13.04 -11.33
N ILE A 554 -22.97 -12.64 -10.22
CA ILE A 554 -23.88 -11.49 -10.16
C ILE A 554 -23.11 -10.22 -10.54
N CYS A 555 -21.92 -10.00 -9.98
CA CYS A 555 -21.09 -8.85 -10.34
C CYS A 555 -20.80 -8.79 -11.84
N ARG A 556 -20.35 -9.90 -12.44
CA ARG A 556 -20.10 -9.98 -13.89
C ARG A 556 -21.36 -9.67 -14.70
N GLU A 557 -22.48 -10.30 -14.37
CA GLU A 557 -23.73 -10.12 -15.10
C GLU A 557 -24.20 -8.66 -15.09
N VAL A 558 -24.20 -8.03 -13.91
CA VAL A 558 -24.64 -6.65 -13.76
C VAL A 558 -23.69 -5.69 -14.49
N VAL A 559 -22.37 -5.87 -14.36
CA VAL A 559 -21.39 -5.07 -15.10
C VAL A 559 -21.60 -5.22 -16.60
N LYS A 560 -21.69 -6.44 -17.13
CA LYS A 560 -21.82 -6.70 -18.57
C LYS A 560 -23.18 -6.32 -19.14
N GLN A 561 -24.24 -6.24 -18.32
CA GLN A 561 -25.55 -5.74 -18.75
C GLN A 561 -25.53 -4.22 -18.99
N VAL A 562 -24.68 -3.48 -18.29
CA VAL A 562 -24.57 -2.02 -18.43
C VAL A 562 -23.43 -1.63 -19.38
N ALA A 563 -22.28 -2.27 -19.23
CA ALA A 563 -21.01 -1.96 -19.88
C ALA A 563 -20.43 -3.25 -20.52
N PRO A 564 -21.03 -3.74 -21.62
CA PRO A 564 -20.71 -5.06 -22.18
C PRO A 564 -19.25 -5.17 -22.67
N ASP A 565 -18.67 -4.07 -23.15
CA ASP A 565 -17.33 -4.04 -23.73
C ASP A 565 -16.22 -3.72 -22.71
N GLN A 566 -16.56 -3.17 -21.53
CA GLN A 566 -15.60 -2.84 -20.47
C GLN A 566 -15.21 -4.08 -19.65
N LEU A 567 -13.98 -4.11 -19.13
CA LEU A 567 -13.48 -5.22 -18.32
C LEU A 567 -14.15 -5.27 -16.94
N TYR A 568 -14.49 -6.48 -16.47
CA TYR A 568 -14.76 -6.72 -15.05
C TYR A 568 -13.47 -7.10 -14.32
N LEU A 569 -13.06 -6.26 -13.36
CA LEU A 569 -11.74 -6.29 -12.71
C LEU A 569 -11.73 -6.98 -11.34
N GLY A 570 -12.85 -7.57 -10.91
CA GLY A 570 -12.97 -8.25 -9.61
C GLY A 570 -13.09 -7.29 -8.41
N CYS A 571 -12.71 -7.76 -7.22
CA CYS A 571 -12.98 -7.10 -5.93
C CYS A 571 -11.73 -6.79 -5.08
N ARG A 572 -10.56 -6.67 -5.72
CA ARG A 572 -9.31 -6.18 -5.10
C ARG A 572 -8.95 -6.93 -3.80
N PHE A 573 -8.48 -8.16 -3.96
CA PHE A 573 -8.14 -9.01 -2.82
C PHE A 573 -6.94 -8.47 -2.03
N ALA A 574 -7.11 -8.13 -0.75
CA ALA A 574 -6.01 -8.08 0.23
C ALA A 574 -5.73 -9.45 0.84
N TRP A 575 -6.79 -10.21 1.11
CA TRP A 575 -6.74 -11.58 1.63
C TRP A 575 -7.67 -12.47 0.82
N VAL A 576 -7.19 -13.65 0.44
CA VAL A 576 -7.95 -14.59 -0.40
C VAL A 576 -7.50 -16.02 -0.15
N ASN A 577 -8.45 -16.97 -0.22
CA ASN A 577 -8.14 -18.40 -0.27
C ASN A 577 -8.32 -18.95 -1.70
N ASP A 578 -7.79 -20.15 -1.94
CA ASP A 578 -7.77 -20.79 -3.26
C ASP A 578 -9.16 -20.87 -3.91
N ARG A 579 -10.22 -21.17 -3.14
CA ARG A 579 -11.60 -21.29 -3.65
C ARG A 579 -12.12 -19.98 -4.23
N VAL A 580 -11.91 -18.88 -3.50
CA VAL A 580 -12.33 -17.55 -3.94
C VAL A 580 -11.53 -17.10 -5.16
N ALA A 581 -10.20 -17.34 -5.17
CA ALA A 581 -9.37 -17.02 -6.33
C ALA A 581 -9.81 -17.80 -7.59
N ARG A 582 -10.16 -19.09 -7.44
CA ARG A 582 -10.72 -19.90 -8.54
C ARG A 582 -12.10 -19.40 -8.98
N ALA A 583 -12.96 -18.97 -8.06
CA ALA A 583 -14.25 -18.37 -8.40
C ALA A 583 -14.05 -17.07 -9.19
N ALA A 584 -13.19 -16.15 -8.73
CA ALA A 584 -12.84 -14.93 -9.45
C ALA A 584 -12.30 -15.24 -10.86
N ALA A 585 -11.42 -16.23 -10.99
CA ALA A 585 -10.87 -16.68 -12.26
C ALA A 585 -11.92 -17.25 -13.24
N LYS A 586 -13.14 -17.59 -12.81
CA LYS A 586 -14.22 -17.98 -13.72
C LYS A 586 -14.93 -16.79 -14.36
N TYR A 587 -15.04 -15.68 -13.62
CA TYR A 587 -15.95 -14.58 -13.98
C TYR A 587 -15.25 -13.25 -14.25
N CYS A 588 -14.08 -12.98 -13.68
CA CYS A 588 -13.36 -11.74 -13.93
C CYS A 588 -12.67 -11.81 -15.30
N ASP A 589 -12.62 -10.68 -16.00
CA ASP A 589 -11.80 -10.55 -17.21
C ASP A 589 -10.33 -10.33 -16.82
N VAL A 590 -10.10 -9.58 -15.73
CA VAL A 590 -8.81 -9.39 -15.04
C VAL A 590 -9.05 -9.47 -13.55
N ILE A 591 -8.19 -10.13 -12.77
CA ILE A 591 -8.38 -10.27 -11.32
C ILE A 591 -7.61 -9.18 -10.57
N GLY A 592 -8.31 -8.36 -9.78
CA GLY A 592 -7.70 -7.34 -8.92
C GLY A 592 -7.16 -7.88 -7.60
N TYR A 593 -5.92 -7.50 -7.26
CA TYR A 593 -5.28 -7.77 -5.98
C TYR A 593 -4.66 -6.51 -5.37
N ASN A 594 -4.82 -6.29 -4.08
CA ASN A 594 -4.08 -5.27 -3.34
C ASN A 594 -2.87 -5.95 -2.70
N LEU A 595 -1.68 -5.64 -3.18
CA LEU A 595 -0.44 -6.31 -2.79
C LEU A 595 0.54 -5.30 -2.21
N TYR A 596 0.29 -4.92 -0.96
CA TYR A 596 1.27 -4.21 -0.15
C TYR A 596 2.41 -5.16 0.19
N GLU A 597 3.38 -5.33 -0.72
CA GLU A 597 4.58 -6.17 -0.58
C GLU A 597 5.81 -5.37 -1.03
N THR A 598 7.03 -5.86 -0.78
CA THR A 598 8.26 -5.21 -1.26
C THR A 598 8.68 -5.66 -2.66
N ASP A 599 8.24 -6.83 -3.10
CA ASP A 599 8.48 -7.38 -4.44
C ASP A 599 7.32 -8.33 -4.84
N VAL A 600 6.92 -8.28 -6.11
CA VAL A 600 5.83 -9.09 -6.70
C VAL A 600 6.27 -9.92 -7.91
N ARG A 601 7.57 -9.95 -8.24
CA ARG A 601 8.12 -10.76 -9.36
C ARG A 601 7.74 -12.24 -9.28
N HIS A 602 7.63 -12.75 -8.05
CA HIS A 602 7.32 -14.14 -7.76
C HIS A 602 5.85 -14.39 -7.40
N PHE A 603 4.97 -13.37 -7.49
CA PHE A 603 3.53 -13.58 -7.30
C PHE A 603 3.00 -14.64 -8.27
N ARG A 604 2.17 -15.57 -7.76
CA ARG A 604 1.52 -16.62 -8.55
C ARG A 604 0.07 -16.75 -8.12
N LEU A 605 -0.80 -17.02 -9.09
CA LEU A 605 -2.13 -17.52 -8.80
C LEU A 605 -2.06 -18.98 -8.33
N PRO A 606 -3.12 -19.50 -7.71
CA PRO A 606 -3.17 -20.91 -7.36
C PRO A 606 -2.91 -21.85 -8.53
N GLU A 607 -2.40 -23.05 -8.21
CA GLU A 607 -1.97 -24.02 -9.22
C GLU A 607 -3.07 -24.31 -10.25
N GLY A 608 -2.65 -24.32 -11.53
CA GLY A 608 -3.52 -24.52 -12.68
C GLY A 608 -4.29 -23.27 -13.15
N LEU A 609 -4.18 -22.14 -12.47
CA LEU A 609 -4.77 -20.88 -12.93
C LEU A 609 -3.79 -20.04 -13.74
N ASP A 610 -4.23 -19.66 -14.94
CA ASP A 610 -3.52 -18.77 -15.86
C ASP A 610 -4.46 -17.65 -16.30
N ARG A 611 -4.44 -16.54 -15.57
CA ARG A 611 -5.33 -15.38 -15.76
C ARG A 611 -4.54 -14.07 -15.62
N PRO A 612 -4.97 -13.00 -16.32
CA PRO A 612 -4.40 -11.68 -16.13
C PRO A 612 -4.79 -11.12 -14.76
N VAL A 613 -3.82 -10.50 -14.10
CA VAL A 613 -3.96 -9.91 -12.76
C VAL A 613 -3.54 -8.45 -12.80
N ILE A 614 -4.28 -7.59 -12.11
CA ILE A 614 -3.90 -6.18 -11.92
C ILE A 614 -3.69 -5.92 -10.43
N ILE A 615 -2.57 -5.29 -10.10
CA ILE A 615 -2.32 -4.83 -8.74
C ILE A 615 -3.10 -3.53 -8.57
N GLY A 616 -4.15 -3.60 -7.75
CA GLY A 616 -5.04 -2.49 -7.43
C GLY A 616 -4.46 -1.51 -6.43
N GLU A 617 -3.60 -1.95 -5.52
CA GLU A 617 -2.94 -1.08 -4.52
C GLU A 617 -1.55 -1.61 -4.18
N PHE A 618 -0.62 -0.66 -4.05
CA PHE A 618 0.64 -0.79 -3.32
C PHE A 618 1.15 0.61 -2.96
N HIS A 619 1.97 0.72 -1.92
CA HIS A 619 2.69 1.96 -1.61
C HIS A 619 3.93 1.71 -0.78
N PHE A 620 4.72 2.76 -0.64
CA PHE A 620 5.83 2.90 0.29
C PHE A 620 5.77 4.30 0.89
N GLY A 621 6.14 4.46 2.15
CA GLY A 621 6.19 5.77 2.78
C GLY A 621 7.37 5.93 3.72
N ALA A 622 7.77 7.18 3.93
CA ALA A 622 8.86 7.57 4.82
C ALA A 622 8.47 8.79 5.65
N LEU A 623 9.14 9.01 6.78
CA LEU A 623 8.79 10.08 7.74
C LEU A 623 9.72 11.30 7.66
N ASP A 624 10.60 11.35 6.67
CA ASP A 624 11.56 12.44 6.47
C ASP A 624 10.91 13.71 5.87
N ARG A 625 9.56 13.76 5.80
CA ARG A 625 8.74 14.87 5.26
C ARG A 625 7.56 15.26 6.16
N GLY A 626 7.72 15.13 7.47
CA GLY A 626 6.81 15.73 8.47
C GLY A 626 5.51 14.97 8.79
N MET A 627 5.21 13.90 8.05
CA MET A 627 4.09 13.00 8.34
C MET A 627 4.41 12.06 9.52
N PHE A 628 3.36 11.48 10.12
CA PHE A 628 3.47 10.72 11.36
C PHE A 628 3.43 9.20 11.17
N HIS A 629 3.04 8.74 10.00
CA HIS A 629 2.95 7.31 9.70
C HIS A 629 3.39 7.03 8.27
N THR A 630 4.15 5.97 8.07
CA THR A 630 4.72 5.59 6.75
C THR A 630 3.73 4.86 5.85
N GLY A 631 2.58 4.48 6.40
CA GLY A 631 1.67 3.54 5.77
C GLY A 631 2.10 2.10 6.04
N LEU A 632 1.81 1.22 5.08
CA LEU A 632 1.89 -0.24 5.28
C LEU A 632 3.28 -0.81 4.98
N ARG A 633 4.07 -0.13 4.13
CA ARG A 633 5.44 -0.53 3.80
C ARG A 633 6.41 0.62 4.10
N PRO A 634 7.02 0.63 5.29
CA PRO A 634 7.93 1.70 5.70
C PRO A 634 9.21 1.67 4.88
N THR A 635 9.72 2.86 4.59
CA THR A 635 11.04 3.11 4.01
C THR A 635 11.75 4.20 4.81
N ALA A 636 13.08 4.25 4.73
CA ALA A 636 13.88 5.12 5.58
C ALA A 636 13.84 6.61 5.17
N SER A 637 13.60 6.89 3.89
CA SER A 637 13.62 8.25 3.32
C SER A 637 12.83 8.31 2.01
N GLN A 638 12.60 9.52 1.48
CA GLN A 638 12.01 9.67 0.14
C GLN A 638 12.84 9.02 -0.97
N GLN A 639 14.17 8.95 -0.83
CA GLN A 639 15.03 8.22 -1.77
C GLN A 639 14.80 6.70 -1.67
N ALA A 640 14.76 6.15 -0.45
CA ALA A 640 14.49 4.73 -0.26
C ALA A 640 13.07 4.35 -0.75
N ARG A 641 12.11 5.27 -0.60
CA ARG A 641 10.75 5.16 -1.16
C ARG A 641 10.78 5.07 -2.69
N ALA A 642 11.57 5.91 -3.34
CA ALA A 642 11.78 5.89 -4.79
C ALA A 642 12.43 4.57 -5.26
N ASP A 643 13.43 4.07 -4.54
CA ASP A 643 14.10 2.81 -4.88
C ASP A 643 13.18 1.60 -4.70
N ALA A 644 12.38 1.59 -3.64
CA ALA A 644 11.35 0.58 -3.41
C ALA A 644 10.30 0.58 -4.53
N TYR A 645 9.87 1.77 -4.98
CA TYR A 645 8.99 1.92 -6.13
C TYR A 645 9.60 1.30 -7.39
N ARG A 646 10.86 1.66 -7.74
CA ARG A 646 11.57 1.11 -8.91
C ARG A 646 11.59 -0.41 -8.86
N SER A 647 11.97 -0.98 -7.72
CA SER A 647 12.06 -2.42 -7.51
C SER A 647 10.70 -3.10 -7.69
N TYR A 648 9.65 -2.58 -7.03
CA TYR A 648 8.32 -3.17 -7.07
C TYR A 648 7.73 -3.17 -8.49
N VAL A 649 7.70 -2.02 -9.16
CA VAL A 649 7.10 -1.90 -10.49
C VAL A 649 7.91 -2.68 -11.54
N THR A 650 9.25 -2.69 -11.43
CA THR A 650 10.09 -3.55 -12.29
C THR A 650 9.85 -5.04 -12.01
N GLY A 651 9.67 -5.43 -10.75
CA GLY A 651 9.26 -6.78 -10.37
C GLY A 651 7.93 -7.16 -11.01
N ALA A 652 6.96 -6.24 -11.01
CA ALA A 652 5.66 -6.45 -11.63
C ALA A 652 5.75 -6.60 -13.16
N LEU A 653 6.51 -5.74 -13.84
CA LEU A 653 6.75 -5.82 -15.29
C LEU A 653 7.39 -7.17 -15.69
N ASN A 654 8.20 -7.76 -14.83
CA ASN A 654 8.82 -9.07 -15.05
C ASN A 654 7.90 -10.27 -14.74
N ASN A 655 6.70 -10.06 -14.18
CA ASN A 655 5.80 -11.15 -13.81
C ASN A 655 4.80 -11.45 -14.94
N PRO A 656 4.78 -12.66 -15.54
CA PRO A 656 4.00 -12.94 -16.74
C PRO A 656 2.47 -12.85 -16.56
N CYS A 657 1.92 -12.92 -15.34
CA CYS A 657 0.47 -12.81 -15.12
C CYS A 657 -0.01 -11.38 -14.86
N LEU A 658 0.88 -10.48 -14.42
CA LEU A 658 0.50 -9.11 -14.10
C LEU A 658 0.31 -8.30 -15.39
N VAL A 659 -0.64 -7.36 -15.39
CA VAL A 659 -0.94 -6.45 -16.52
C VAL A 659 -0.96 -4.98 -16.13
N GLY A 660 -0.71 -4.67 -14.86
CA GLY A 660 -0.74 -3.31 -14.34
C GLY A 660 -0.49 -3.22 -12.84
N THR A 661 -0.17 -2.02 -12.40
CA THR A 661 0.07 -1.64 -11.00
C THR A 661 -0.51 -0.26 -10.73
N HIS A 662 -1.32 -0.15 -9.68
CA HIS A 662 -1.91 1.10 -9.21
C HIS A 662 -1.34 1.50 -7.85
N TRP A 663 -0.67 2.65 -7.80
CA TRP A 663 -0.12 3.24 -6.58
C TRP A 663 -1.24 3.78 -5.70
N PHE A 664 -1.27 3.44 -4.42
CA PHE A 664 -2.18 4.03 -3.44
C PHE A 664 -1.42 5.06 -2.59
N GLN A 665 -1.50 6.37 -2.83
CA GLN A 665 -2.48 7.09 -3.64
C GLN A 665 -1.92 8.44 -4.14
N TYR A 666 -2.75 9.26 -4.80
CA TYR A 666 -2.30 10.49 -5.46
C TYR A 666 -1.70 11.53 -4.52
N SER A 667 -2.35 11.80 -3.39
CA SER A 667 -1.90 12.78 -2.40
C SER A 667 -1.81 12.16 -1.01
N ASP A 668 -0.93 12.71 -0.18
CA ASP A 668 -0.83 12.30 1.22
C ASP A 668 -2.20 12.40 1.90
N GLN A 669 -2.40 11.51 2.87
CA GLN A 669 -3.54 11.63 3.77
C GLN A 669 -3.32 12.84 4.70
N ALA A 670 -4.38 13.33 5.33
CA ALA A 670 -4.23 14.39 6.33
C ALA A 670 -3.29 13.95 7.47
N THR A 671 -2.41 14.84 7.92
CA THR A 671 -1.47 14.60 9.04
C THR A 671 -2.18 14.08 10.30
N THR A 672 -3.38 14.58 10.57
CA THR A 672 -4.24 14.19 11.71
C THR A 672 -5.22 13.06 11.42
N GLY A 673 -5.09 12.45 10.25
CA GLY A 673 -5.77 11.22 9.87
C GLY A 673 -7.21 11.36 9.41
N ARG A 674 -7.65 10.33 8.71
CA ARG A 674 -9.03 10.10 8.26
C ARG A 674 -9.93 9.64 9.41
N GLY A 675 -11.20 9.34 9.11
CA GLY A 675 -12.16 8.83 10.09
C GLY A 675 -11.73 7.54 10.82
N ASP A 676 -10.98 6.67 10.15
CA ASP A 676 -10.36 5.44 10.68
C ASP A 676 -8.94 5.67 11.26
N GLY A 677 -8.52 6.93 11.31
CA GLY A 677 -7.24 7.39 11.83
C GLY A 677 -6.04 7.20 10.90
N GLU A 678 -6.21 6.70 9.66
CA GLU A 678 -5.08 6.61 8.73
C GLU A 678 -4.53 8.00 8.40
N ASN A 679 -3.23 8.20 8.63
CA ASN A 679 -2.49 9.44 8.41
C ASN A 679 -1.12 9.20 7.75
N TYR A 680 -1.15 8.51 6.61
CA TYR A 680 0.02 7.96 5.94
C TYR A 680 0.70 8.93 4.97
N GLN A 681 2.03 8.86 4.93
CA GLN A 681 2.90 9.47 3.91
C GLN A 681 3.01 8.58 2.68
N ILE A 682 1.99 8.61 1.82
CA ILE A 682 1.82 7.68 0.69
C ILE A 682 1.39 8.38 -0.61
N GLY A 683 1.36 9.70 -0.61
CA GLY A 683 1.03 10.54 -1.76
C GLY A 683 2.18 10.70 -2.73
N LEU A 684 1.88 10.76 -4.04
CA LEU A 684 2.86 11.29 -5.01
C LEU A 684 3.07 12.79 -4.83
N VAL A 685 2.07 13.48 -4.26
CA VAL A 685 2.14 14.87 -3.79
C VAL A 685 1.81 14.96 -2.29
N ASP A 686 2.36 15.98 -1.63
CA ASP A 686 2.06 16.29 -0.23
C ASP A 686 0.68 16.99 -0.05
N ILE A 687 0.35 17.35 1.20
CA ILE A 687 -0.90 18.06 1.54
C ILE A 687 -1.01 19.46 0.91
N CYS A 688 0.12 20.04 0.49
CA CYS A 688 0.23 21.34 -0.17
C CYS A 688 0.26 21.22 -1.71
N ASP A 689 -0.04 20.03 -2.25
CA ASP A 689 -0.02 19.75 -3.68
C ASP A 689 1.39 19.93 -4.29
N ARG A 690 2.45 19.60 -3.55
CA ARG A 690 3.83 19.60 -4.04
C ARG A 690 4.28 18.17 -4.33
N PRO A 691 4.81 17.85 -5.52
CA PRO A 691 5.31 16.51 -5.82
C PRO A 691 6.56 16.14 -5.01
N TYR A 692 6.69 14.86 -4.65
CA TYR A 692 7.93 14.31 -4.08
C TYR A 692 8.94 14.00 -5.19
N PRO A 693 9.98 14.83 -5.39
CA PRO A 693 10.80 14.76 -6.60
C PRO A 693 11.49 13.40 -6.78
N GLU A 694 11.96 12.79 -5.68
CA GLU A 694 12.64 11.49 -5.71
C GLU A 694 11.70 10.38 -6.22
N THR A 695 10.47 10.35 -5.71
CA THR A 695 9.47 9.36 -6.12
C THR A 695 8.97 9.64 -7.54
N ILE A 696 8.76 10.89 -7.92
CA ILE A 696 8.36 11.26 -9.28
C ILE A 696 9.42 10.89 -10.32
N GLU A 697 10.70 11.07 -10.00
CA GLU A 697 11.80 10.62 -10.86
C GLU A 697 11.75 9.11 -11.08
N ALA A 698 11.61 8.31 -10.01
CA ALA A 698 11.45 6.86 -10.13
C ALA A 698 10.23 6.45 -10.96
N VAL A 699 9.07 7.09 -10.74
CA VAL A 699 7.83 6.87 -11.50
C VAL A 699 8.06 7.13 -12.99
N ARG A 700 8.70 8.26 -13.31
CA ARG A 700 9.02 8.67 -14.69
C ARG A 700 9.99 7.71 -15.36
N GLU A 701 11.06 7.31 -14.69
CA GLU A 701 12.08 6.40 -15.21
C GLU A 701 11.50 5.03 -15.56
N VAL A 702 10.77 4.41 -14.63
CA VAL A 702 10.18 3.08 -14.87
C VAL A 702 9.11 3.16 -15.95
N GLY A 703 8.21 4.15 -15.87
CA GLY A 703 7.13 4.33 -16.83
C GLY A 703 7.63 4.56 -18.26
N ALA A 704 8.69 5.33 -18.45
CA ALA A 704 9.25 5.61 -19.79
C ALA A 704 9.80 4.35 -20.48
N GLN A 705 10.21 3.33 -19.71
CA GLN A 705 10.76 2.09 -20.24
C GLN A 705 9.79 0.90 -20.15
N MET A 706 8.64 1.07 -19.48
CA MET A 706 7.79 -0.05 -19.03
C MET A 706 7.42 -1.04 -20.14
N TYR A 707 7.11 -0.54 -21.35
CA TYR A 707 6.74 -1.40 -22.47
C TYR A 707 7.88 -2.27 -22.96
N ARG A 708 9.09 -1.71 -23.08
CA ARG A 708 10.29 -2.45 -23.49
C ARG A 708 10.68 -3.44 -22.40
N THR A 709 10.75 -2.99 -21.15
CA THR A 709 11.03 -3.84 -19.99
C THR A 709 10.07 -5.03 -19.92
N ARG A 710 8.77 -4.80 -20.10
CA ARG A 710 7.76 -5.87 -20.10
C ARG A 710 7.94 -6.83 -21.26
N LEU A 711 8.18 -6.33 -22.48
CA LEU A 711 8.38 -7.16 -23.66
C LEU A 711 9.63 -8.04 -23.52
N ASP A 712 10.74 -7.44 -23.07
CA ASP A 712 12.07 -8.05 -23.01
C ASP A 712 12.30 -8.92 -21.75
N ALA A 713 11.40 -8.84 -20.75
CA ALA A 713 11.47 -9.69 -19.57
C ALA A 713 11.56 -11.19 -19.94
N PRO A 714 12.27 -12.01 -19.17
CA PRO A 714 12.39 -13.44 -19.46
C PRO A 714 11.07 -14.23 -19.32
#